data_AF-A0A482XJ29-F1
#
_entry.id   AF-A0A482XJ29-F1
#
_cell.length_a   1.000
_cell.length_b   1.000
_cell.length_c   1.000
_cell.angle_alpha   90.00
_cell.angle_beta   90.00
_cell.angle_gamma   90.00
#
_symmetry.space_group_name_H-M   'P 1'
#
loop_
_entity.id
_entity.type
_entity.pdbx_description
1 polymer ?
#
loop_
_entity_poly.entity_id
_entity_poly.type
_entity_poly.pdbx_seq_one_letter_code
_entity_poly.pdbx_strand_id
1 'polypeptide(L)'
;MKLNNFSGERLTKEVNYTLVHREHTKSFFENNIELKHTLTPTSVYRTLINPKGYDIRVGSKVTSTIGSPNDRSRCDKFSVSERATFNTIFKIKIGDGGVWHLTETVKERTNEYFKYVESVSWRCTESRRRYEFYRIINKLEVSIPVRFIETFDGIQIVQKPKDDKVFLEITELKYILTTGAKDTIMYVGKLEFTYSNDRSSHTLECTMVRDCASQFFPGFEAENGTGVVLRKLEKFDDVPTYLSYFKSDFFDLWLCEQQHQLYENTGRATSSRRRKGYRFYRVVTRQSLKKGLEIGEIEYGKRDQVWIEMKNVSMNEYDVLMKQIRYLNATNPSYKTVNYDGYVVFEETRTSRLWKSGTKYMETLDLRKKKKSELRYIPYLLDRKKFGIYKIRGTNNGQPRNESLLIGSQWQAVLDVGSEIYECTKKDTFLENLRSQEKYLTNIIRTEQVGFTGSVLDYFDFKQITIWTCQHEEKEFTRVVNHFTTATDFNRVKQVQYYDGVTILKNITNRRNDDPLEIIEVKYLDESRNRVLKFLGKLKFVDASDKDIKPISFTTLTDVYKLSTEFDFLSPKEVYKTYVIGNKGSIVEVGQYYENELGASSIMCEYTTLTKEESQKLELEPKVAIVEESEESKDLLGRKVIKNTDLKNYFNIEKQFWNCTYGRSEYIRVHNKLTWTRKKSLHAIHHFDGVTVDVDGKSVEIEEIKYVRRDDSVEHKFGGFVKFKESATGTNQKPPECRQEQGHVYRESWRTTIKRLKLSTEKNNDLVWNYVSPKVIFDNVEQELWSCKKGQETVFYRVVIRMSLSKQPISMYYHDGVSIQTSTFYDRTVVQQITEVKFLKNKEDVLFKKYESGNGEIGEFAGRAYHDKTPLIAYVESIDFNFATAPVLMTMTTPLNLSFYWLNWLDERRMNWPLNSLMHYALLKYKEADDTRKFRMVNVTDVEVREKRQFQTTIVGSGIRVVQIGTFWEEKIESNTGVMRCTLDDITYVYGLRYMPKVVELIDKKAYLLSDDDFLELFKVKNMKVWLCTNKVDKIIRVVSQLEGKVPFFAIRHTDAVTLEIDANTHKVNANETIYINALNSKVVKYDGAFSLLEKVPDSENQEKKTT
;
A
#
# COMPACT_ATOMS: atom_id res chain seq x y z
N MET A 1 -13.99 -4.75 -61.03
CA MET A 1 -12.94 -3.79 -60.64
C MET A 1 -12.04 -4.44 -59.60
N LYS A 2 -10.73 -4.15 -59.59
CA LYS A 2 -9.84 -4.55 -58.47
C LYS A 2 -9.98 -3.51 -57.36
N LEU A 3 -10.19 -3.96 -56.12
CA LEU A 3 -10.14 -3.10 -54.93
C LEU A 3 -8.68 -2.96 -54.49
N ASN A 4 -8.19 -1.72 -54.42
CA ASN A 4 -6.90 -1.43 -53.80
C ASN A 4 -7.10 -1.23 -52.29
N ASN A 5 -6.32 -1.94 -51.48
CA ASN A 5 -6.32 -1.75 -50.03
C ASN A 5 -5.67 -0.40 -49.69
N PHE A 6 -6.48 0.58 -49.26
CA PHE A 6 -6.00 1.80 -48.63
C PHE A 6 -6.20 1.73 -47.12
N SER A 7 -5.13 1.42 -46.38
CA SER A 7 -5.08 1.58 -44.92
C SER A 7 -4.89 3.05 -44.57
N GLY A 8 -6.00 3.77 -44.36
CA GLY A 8 -5.98 5.19 -43.99
C GLY A 8 -5.54 5.41 -42.55
N GLU A 9 -4.25 5.72 -42.34
CA GLU A 9 -3.74 6.08 -41.02
C GLU A 9 -4.33 7.41 -40.53
N ARG A 10 -4.84 7.40 -39.30
CA ARG A 10 -5.38 8.58 -38.61
C ARG A 10 -4.21 9.39 -38.05
N LEU A 11 -4.31 10.72 -38.04
CA LEU A 11 -3.27 11.64 -37.52
C LEU A 11 -3.13 11.61 -35.98
N THR A 12 -3.00 10.43 -35.38
CA THR A 12 -2.37 10.25 -34.06
C THR A 12 -0.86 10.26 -34.27
N LYS A 13 -0.17 11.29 -33.78
CA LYS A 13 1.29 11.22 -33.67
C LYS A 13 1.63 10.22 -32.57
N GLU A 14 2.13 9.05 -32.97
CA GLU A 14 2.81 8.16 -32.03
C GLU A 14 4.06 8.88 -31.53
N VAL A 15 4.10 9.15 -30.24
CA VAL A 15 5.24 9.75 -29.56
C VAL A 15 5.75 8.70 -28.60
N ASN A 16 6.96 8.21 -28.86
CA ASN A 16 7.71 7.42 -27.90
C ASN A 16 8.13 8.35 -26.76
N TYR A 17 7.20 8.56 -25.81
CA TYR A 17 7.55 9.10 -24.50
C TYR A 17 8.65 8.20 -23.92
N THR A 18 9.79 8.79 -23.58
CA THR A 18 10.77 8.12 -22.74
C THR A 18 10.07 7.76 -21.43
N LEU A 19 9.86 6.47 -21.19
CA LEU A 19 9.32 5.98 -19.93
C LEU A 19 10.25 6.45 -18.81
N VAL A 20 9.78 7.40 -18.00
CA VAL A 20 10.57 7.98 -16.93
C VAL A 20 10.69 6.93 -15.82
N HIS A 21 11.76 6.14 -15.91
CA HIS A 21 12.18 5.27 -14.82
C HIS A 21 12.47 6.09 -13.56
N ARG A 22 12.34 5.41 -12.42
CA ARG A 22 11.72 5.99 -11.22
C ARG A 22 12.53 7.12 -10.56
N GLU A 23 13.86 7.08 -10.73
CA GLU A 23 14.87 7.83 -9.96
C GLU A 23 14.74 9.36 -9.95
N HIS A 24 14.16 9.99 -10.97
CA HIS A 24 14.04 11.45 -11.00
C HIS A 24 12.76 11.98 -10.36
N THR A 25 11.75 11.15 -10.08
CA THR A 25 10.38 11.65 -9.84
C THR A 25 10.08 12.09 -8.41
N LYS A 26 10.82 11.66 -7.38
CA LYS A 26 10.55 12.06 -5.99
C LYS A 26 11.11 13.44 -5.66
N SER A 27 12.30 13.79 -6.17
CA SER A 27 12.89 15.14 -6.01
C SER A 27 12.26 16.21 -6.90
N PHE A 28 11.53 15.83 -7.97
CA PHE A 28 10.88 16.76 -8.90
C PHE A 28 9.87 17.70 -8.22
N PHE A 29 9.15 17.22 -7.20
CA PHE A 29 8.08 17.97 -6.53
C PHE A 29 8.57 18.95 -5.45
N GLU A 30 9.69 18.69 -4.78
CA GLU A 30 10.29 19.65 -3.85
C GLU A 30 11.10 20.74 -4.58
N ASN A 31 11.59 20.46 -5.79
CA ASN A 31 12.43 21.38 -6.58
C ASN A 31 11.67 22.32 -7.54
N ASN A 32 10.36 22.52 -7.38
CA ASN A 32 9.54 23.45 -8.18
C ASN A 32 9.58 23.20 -9.72
N ILE A 33 9.86 21.98 -10.17
CA ILE A 33 10.02 21.71 -11.60
C ILE A 33 8.64 21.70 -12.29
N GLU A 34 8.43 22.61 -13.23
CA GLU A 34 7.26 22.59 -14.10
C GLU A 34 7.35 21.45 -15.13
N LEU A 35 6.25 20.73 -15.32
CA LEU A 35 6.05 19.94 -16.53
C LEU A 35 5.98 20.91 -17.72
N LYS A 36 7.07 20.98 -18.49
CA LYS A 36 7.13 21.84 -19.67
C LYS A 36 6.11 21.37 -20.69
N HIS A 37 5.23 22.29 -21.10
CA HIS A 37 4.37 22.17 -22.26
C HIS A 37 5.24 22.13 -23.54
N THR A 38 5.68 20.92 -23.93
CA THR A 38 6.53 20.67 -25.11
C THR A 38 5.75 20.15 -26.32
N LEU A 39 4.48 19.85 -26.13
CA LEU A 39 3.61 19.22 -27.12
C LEU A 39 2.62 20.25 -27.68
N THR A 40 2.10 20.03 -28.90
CA THR A 40 1.12 20.96 -29.50
C THR A 40 -0.23 20.81 -28.79
N PRO A 41 -0.73 21.84 -28.05
CA PRO A 41 -1.78 21.63 -27.01
C PRO A 41 -3.15 21.16 -27.53
N THR A 42 -3.39 21.25 -28.84
CA THR A 42 -4.63 20.82 -29.49
C THR A 42 -4.64 19.35 -29.93
N SER A 43 -3.48 18.68 -29.90
CA SER A 43 -3.30 17.30 -30.35
C SER A 43 -3.57 16.29 -29.23
N VAL A 44 -3.96 15.07 -29.63
CA VAL A 44 -4.04 13.90 -28.75
C VAL A 44 -2.85 13.01 -29.06
N TYR A 45 -2.07 12.70 -28.04
CA TYR A 45 -0.89 11.84 -28.10
C TYR A 45 -1.27 10.43 -27.70
N ARG A 46 -0.67 9.41 -28.33
CA ARG A 46 -1.00 8.01 -28.05
C ARG A 46 0.26 7.23 -27.69
N THR A 47 0.19 6.49 -26.59
CA THR A 47 1.28 5.68 -26.05
C THR A 47 0.80 4.25 -25.86
N LEU A 48 1.59 3.26 -26.31
CA LEU A 48 1.39 1.86 -25.96
C LEU A 48 1.96 1.61 -24.56
N ILE A 49 1.12 1.09 -23.66
CA ILE A 49 1.46 0.76 -22.27
C ILE A 49 1.66 -0.74 -22.11
N ASN A 50 0.78 -1.54 -22.71
CA ASN A 50 0.77 -3.00 -22.62
C ASN A 50 0.13 -3.59 -23.89
N PRO A 51 0.49 -4.79 -24.36
CA PRO A 51 -0.27 -5.46 -25.42
C PRO A 51 -1.74 -5.78 -25.07
N LYS A 52 -2.13 -5.80 -23.78
CA LYS A 52 -3.50 -6.11 -23.32
C LYS A 52 -3.96 -5.19 -22.19
N GLY A 53 -5.26 -4.90 -22.17
CA GLY A 53 -5.89 -3.96 -21.24
C GLY A 53 -6.96 -3.13 -21.92
N TYR A 54 -7.56 -2.21 -21.16
CA TYR A 54 -8.43 -1.16 -21.68
C TYR A 54 -7.61 -0.10 -22.39
N ASP A 55 -8.18 0.52 -23.41
CA ASP A 55 -7.62 1.76 -23.93
C ASP A 55 -8.29 2.94 -23.22
N ILE A 56 -7.53 3.97 -22.84
CA ILE A 56 -8.06 5.10 -22.06
C ILE A 56 -7.63 6.43 -22.67
N ARG A 57 -8.37 7.51 -22.38
CA ARG A 57 -7.99 8.89 -22.67
C ARG A 57 -7.99 9.70 -21.37
N VAL A 58 -6.88 10.37 -21.05
CA VAL A 58 -6.69 11.06 -19.78
C VAL A 58 -6.14 12.47 -20.01
N GLY A 59 -6.74 13.45 -19.34
CA GLY A 59 -6.30 14.84 -19.34
C GLY A 59 -7.32 15.82 -19.89
N SER A 60 -7.09 17.09 -19.59
CA SER A 60 -7.95 18.22 -19.95
C SER A 60 -7.41 18.93 -21.19
N LYS A 61 -8.24 19.11 -22.22
CA LYS A 61 -7.83 19.77 -23.47
C LYS A 61 -7.63 21.27 -23.25
N VAL A 62 -6.46 21.79 -23.60
CA VAL A 62 -6.19 23.23 -23.64
C VAL A 62 -7.05 23.90 -24.72
N THR A 63 -7.78 24.95 -24.35
CA THR A 63 -8.61 25.74 -25.27
C THR A 63 -7.91 27.02 -25.73
N SER A 64 -7.04 27.59 -24.90
CA SER A 64 -6.38 28.88 -25.14
C SER A 64 -5.01 28.98 -24.45
N THR A 65 -4.20 29.96 -24.84
CA THR A 65 -2.88 30.24 -24.24
C THR A 65 -2.88 31.65 -23.64
N ILE A 66 -2.31 31.81 -22.45
CA ILE A 66 -2.24 33.10 -21.75
C ILE A 66 -0.83 33.43 -21.25
N GLY A 67 -0.57 34.73 -21.07
CA GLY A 67 0.71 35.26 -20.59
C GLY A 67 1.77 35.41 -21.68
N SER A 68 3.02 35.58 -21.24
CA SER A 68 4.23 35.79 -22.04
C SER A 68 5.44 35.30 -21.24
N PRO A 69 6.54 34.81 -21.86
CA PRO A 69 7.75 34.37 -21.15
C PRO A 69 8.41 35.40 -20.20
N ASN A 70 8.00 36.67 -20.29
CA ASN A 70 8.44 37.76 -19.42
C ASN A 70 7.47 38.08 -18.27
N ASP A 71 6.26 37.52 -18.27
CA ASP A 71 5.28 37.66 -17.19
C ASP A 71 5.71 36.78 -15.99
N ARG A 72 5.28 37.18 -14.77
CA ARG A 72 5.64 36.56 -13.49
C ARG A 72 4.40 36.47 -12.61
N SER A 73 3.65 35.38 -12.72
CA SER A 73 2.49 35.17 -11.85
C SER A 73 2.91 34.70 -10.48
N ARG A 74 2.49 35.41 -9.44
CA ARG A 74 2.67 34.99 -8.05
C ARG A 74 1.61 33.96 -7.68
N CYS A 75 2.03 32.81 -7.17
CA CYS A 75 1.17 31.67 -6.84
C CYS A 75 1.17 31.35 -5.35
N ASP A 76 0.02 31.52 -4.70
CA ASP A 76 -0.20 31.14 -3.30
C ASP A 76 -0.97 29.81 -3.24
N LYS A 77 -0.58 28.90 -2.32
CA LYS A 77 -1.20 27.57 -2.20
C LYS A 77 -2.66 27.73 -1.73
N PHE A 78 -3.59 27.13 -2.48
CA PHE A 78 -5.03 27.30 -2.28
C PHE A 78 -5.68 25.98 -1.87
N SER A 79 -6.65 26.03 -0.95
CA SER A 79 -7.44 24.87 -0.54
C SER A 79 -8.83 24.98 -1.15
N VAL A 80 -9.24 23.95 -1.88
CA VAL A 80 -10.43 23.99 -2.75
C VAL A 80 -11.59 23.23 -2.13
N SER A 81 -12.73 23.91 -2.02
CA SER A 81 -14.05 23.30 -1.76
C SER A 81 -14.64 22.67 -3.03
N GLU A 82 -14.59 23.37 -4.16
CA GLU A 82 -15.16 22.97 -5.46
C GLU A 82 -14.32 21.94 -6.23
N ARG A 83 -14.13 20.73 -5.68
CA ARG A 83 -13.32 19.66 -6.31
C ARG A 83 -13.71 19.36 -7.77
N ALA A 84 -15.03 19.29 -8.04
CA ALA A 84 -15.57 18.78 -9.30
C ALA A 84 -15.05 19.46 -10.57
N THR A 85 -14.75 20.75 -10.55
CA THR A 85 -14.22 21.46 -11.74
C THR A 85 -12.72 21.31 -11.94
N PHE A 86 -11.98 20.80 -10.96
CA PHE A 86 -10.52 20.65 -11.04
C PHE A 86 -10.08 19.20 -11.25
N ASN A 87 -10.96 18.23 -11.02
CA ASN A 87 -10.77 16.82 -11.40
C ASN A 87 -10.25 16.65 -12.84
N THR A 88 -9.41 15.65 -13.06
CA THR A 88 -8.92 15.22 -14.38
C THR A 88 -10.03 14.52 -15.15
N ILE A 89 -10.15 14.82 -16.45
CA ILE A 89 -11.04 14.10 -17.36
C ILE A 89 -10.41 12.75 -17.66
N PHE A 90 -11.05 11.67 -17.20
CA PHE A 90 -10.65 10.28 -17.46
C PHE A 90 -11.75 9.59 -18.28
N LYS A 91 -11.39 8.94 -19.38
CA LYS A 91 -12.33 8.23 -20.26
C LYS A 91 -11.79 6.86 -20.66
N ILE A 92 -12.67 5.89 -20.84
CA ILE A 92 -12.34 4.56 -21.37
C ILE A 92 -12.82 4.48 -22.82
N LYS A 93 -11.93 4.01 -23.69
CA LYS A 93 -12.19 3.78 -25.10
C LYS A 93 -12.51 2.30 -25.30
N ILE A 94 -13.76 2.02 -25.62
CA ILE A 94 -14.23 0.69 -25.96
C ILE A 94 -13.95 0.45 -27.44
N GLY A 95 -13.49 -0.76 -27.78
CA GLY A 95 -13.06 -1.13 -29.14
C GLY A 95 -12.89 -2.63 -29.30
N ASP A 96 -13.14 -3.12 -30.52
CA ASP A 96 -13.04 -4.53 -30.95
C ASP A 96 -12.28 -4.57 -32.29
N GLY A 97 -11.52 -5.64 -32.55
CA GLY A 97 -10.66 -5.78 -33.73
C GLY A 97 -9.51 -4.76 -33.89
N GLY A 98 -9.38 -3.78 -32.99
CA GLY A 98 -8.48 -2.62 -33.13
C GLY A 98 -9.18 -1.34 -33.61
N VAL A 99 -10.50 -1.40 -33.84
CA VAL A 99 -11.35 -0.27 -34.22
C VAL A 99 -11.99 0.35 -32.97
N TRP A 100 -12.18 1.68 -33.01
CA TRP A 100 -12.75 2.46 -31.90
C TRP A 100 -14.26 2.55 -31.98
N HIS A 101 -14.95 2.49 -30.84
CA HIS A 101 -16.41 2.33 -30.79
C HIS A 101 -17.10 3.39 -29.93
N LEU A 102 -16.74 3.49 -28.65
CA LEU A 102 -17.36 4.40 -27.70
C LEU A 102 -16.31 4.93 -26.72
N THR A 103 -16.37 6.22 -26.41
CA THR A 103 -15.53 6.83 -25.37
C THR A 103 -16.38 7.20 -24.14
N GLU A 104 -16.31 6.42 -23.06
CA GLU A 104 -17.10 6.67 -21.84
C GLU A 104 -16.28 7.42 -20.78
N THR A 105 -16.75 8.62 -20.40
CA THR A 105 -16.16 9.42 -19.30
C THR A 105 -16.48 8.80 -17.95
N VAL A 106 -15.45 8.44 -17.19
CA VAL A 106 -15.55 7.77 -15.88
C VAL A 106 -15.60 8.79 -14.76
N LYS A 107 -16.55 8.62 -13.83
CA LYS A 107 -16.62 9.42 -12.59
C LYS A 107 -15.78 8.78 -11.48
N GLU A 108 -15.05 9.63 -10.75
CA GLU A 108 -14.23 9.30 -9.58
C GLU A 108 -14.92 8.38 -8.56
N ARG A 109 -16.22 8.58 -8.33
CA ARG A 109 -17.04 7.87 -7.32
C ARG A 109 -16.98 6.34 -7.39
N THR A 110 -16.55 5.75 -8.50
CA THR A 110 -16.41 4.30 -8.67
C THR A 110 -15.18 3.71 -7.96
N ASN A 111 -14.04 4.42 -7.90
CA ASN A 111 -12.70 3.89 -7.54
C ASN A 111 -12.18 2.66 -8.34
N GLU A 112 -13.05 1.92 -9.03
CA GLU A 112 -12.78 0.72 -9.84
C GLU A 112 -11.74 0.95 -10.94
N TYR A 113 -11.74 2.14 -11.55
CA TYR A 113 -10.93 2.48 -12.71
C TYR A 113 -9.70 3.31 -12.35
N PHE A 114 -9.87 4.28 -11.46
CA PHE A 114 -8.81 5.12 -10.92
C PHE A 114 -9.27 5.78 -9.61
N LYS A 115 -8.31 6.27 -8.83
CA LYS A 115 -8.53 7.13 -7.64
C LYS A 115 -7.52 8.26 -7.61
N TYR A 116 -7.81 9.35 -6.89
CA TYR A 116 -6.82 10.39 -6.62
C TYR A 116 -5.87 9.95 -5.50
N VAL A 117 -4.57 10.09 -5.76
CA VAL A 117 -3.48 9.97 -4.78
C VAL A 117 -3.21 11.34 -4.13
N GLU A 118 -3.27 12.39 -4.95
CA GLU A 118 -2.94 13.76 -4.54
C GLU A 118 -3.67 14.76 -5.46
N SER A 119 -4.06 15.91 -4.91
CA SER A 119 -4.57 17.05 -5.67
C SER A 119 -4.09 18.33 -4.99
N VAL A 120 -3.17 19.05 -5.63
CA VAL A 120 -2.59 20.29 -5.09
C VAL A 120 -2.95 21.44 -6.03
N SER A 121 -3.45 22.53 -5.46
CA SER A 121 -3.81 23.72 -6.22
C SER A 121 -3.18 24.99 -5.66
N TRP A 122 -2.91 25.94 -6.54
CA TRP A 122 -2.43 27.28 -6.24
C TRP A 122 -3.30 28.29 -6.97
N ARG A 123 -3.58 29.41 -6.33
CA ARG A 123 -4.21 30.57 -6.96
C ARG A 123 -3.09 31.49 -7.44
N CYS A 124 -3.00 31.71 -8.75
CA CYS A 124 -1.94 32.45 -9.40
C CYS A 124 -2.45 33.78 -9.96
N THR A 125 -1.73 34.87 -9.67
CA THR A 125 -2.11 36.24 -10.05
C THR A 125 -0.97 36.93 -10.80
N GLU A 126 -1.26 37.52 -11.96
CA GLU A 126 -0.33 38.39 -12.65
C GLU A 126 -0.63 39.87 -12.35
N SER A 127 0.25 40.47 -11.55
CA SER A 127 0.23 41.88 -11.13
C SER A 127 -0.01 42.89 -12.27
N ARG A 128 0.56 42.65 -13.46
CA ARG A 128 0.58 43.61 -14.58
C ARG A 128 -0.61 43.49 -15.52
N ARG A 129 -1.17 42.29 -15.66
CA ARG A 129 -2.14 41.93 -16.72
C ARG A 129 -3.51 41.50 -16.19
N ARG A 130 -3.68 41.44 -14.86
CA ARG A 130 -4.96 41.20 -14.15
C ARG A 130 -5.71 39.92 -14.49
N TYR A 131 -5.12 38.99 -15.25
CA TYR A 131 -5.65 37.63 -15.31
C TYR A 131 -5.27 36.87 -14.04
N GLU A 132 -6.18 36.00 -13.63
CA GLU A 132 -6.05 35.12 -12.47
C GLU A 132 -6.42 33.71 -12.91
N PHE A 133 -5.67 32.73 -12.45
CA PHE A 133 -5.88 31.32 -12.82
C PHE A 133 -5.51 30.40 -11.66
N TYR A 134 -6.14 29.23 -11.62
CA TYR A 134 -5.71 28.13 -10.77
C TYR A 134 -4.65 27.31 -11.51
N ARG A 135 -3.52 27.04 -10.85
CA ARG A 135 -2.61 25.95 -11.21
C ARG A 135 -3.03 24.72 -10.41
N ILE A 136 -3.25 23.60 -11.09
CA ILE A 136 -3.72 22.35 -10.50
C ILE A 136 -2.74 21.23 -10.88
N ILE A 137 -2.25 20.49 -9.89
CA ILE A 137 -1.58 19.21 -10.07
C ILE A 137 -2.49 18.14 -9.49
N ASN A 138 -3.00 17.26 -10.36
CA ASN A 138 -3.73 16.06 -9.97
C ASN A 138 -2.83 14.83 -10.16
N LYS A 139 -2.92 13.89 -9.24
CA LYS A 139 -2.16 12.63 -9.26
C LYS A 139 -3.12 11.47 -9.09
N LEU A 140 -3.12 10.56 -10.03
CA LEU A 140 -4.11 9.48 -10.19
C LEU A 140 -3.41 8.12 -10.11
N GLU A 141 -3.96 7.17 -9.38
CA GLU A 141 -3.57 5.75 -9.45
C GLU A 141 -4.67 5.02 -10.25
N VAL A 142 -4.31 4.51 -11.44
CA VAL A 142 -5.23 3.81 -12.36
C VAL A 142 -5.26 2.32 -12.00
N SER A 143 -6.43 1.88 -11.55
CA SER A 143 -6.72 0.54 -11.00
C SER A 143 -6.90 -0.55 -12.08
N ILE A 144 -7.22 -0.17 -13.32
CA ILE A 144 -7.42 -1.09 -14.46
C ILE A 144 -6.14 -1.30 -15.29
N PRO A 145 -5.95 -2.48 -15.91
CA PRO A 145 -4.86 -2.70 -16.87
C PRO A 145 -5.09 -1.88 -18.14
N VAL A 146 -4.07 -1.16 -18.60
CA VAL A 146 -4.14 -0.25 -19.76
C VAL A 146 -3.32 -0.78 -20.93
N ARG A 147 -3.94 -0.85 -22.12
CA ARG A 147 -3.30 -1.22 -23.39
C ARG A 147 -2.70 0.02 -24.07
N PHE A 148 -3.53 0.93 -24.58
CA PHE A 148 -3.13 2.27 -25.03
C PHE A 148 -3.63 3.35 -24.08
N ILE A 149 -2.83 4.40 -23.89
CA ILE A 149 -3.29 5.65 -23.31
C ILE A 149 -3.21 6.77 -24.34
N GLU A 150 -4.29 7.55 -24.42
CA GLU A 150 -4.37 8.82 -25.13
C GLU A 150 -4.25 9.98 -24.13
N THR A 151 -3.36 10.94 -24.37
CA THR A 151 -3.10 12.08 -23.50
C THR A 151 -3.22 13.41 -24.23
N PHE A 152 -3.56 14.46 -23.47
CA PHE A 152 -3.26 15.84 -23.86
C PHE A 152 -1.88 16.25 -23.31
N ASP A 153 -1.43 17.46 -23.67
CA ASP A 153 -0.23 18.04 -23.10
C ASP A 153 -0.38 18.35 -21.60
N GLY A 154 0.72 18.46 -20.85
CA GLY A 154 0.73 18.61 -19.39
C GLY A 154 0.52 17.29 -18.61
N ILE A 155 0.40 16.15 -19.29
CA ILE A 155 0.27 14.82 -18.68
C ILE A 155 1.62 14.11 -18.58
N GLN A 156 1.98 13.62 -17.39
CA GLN A 156 3.07 12.68 -17.14
C GLN A 156 2.50 11.30 -16.77
N ILE A 157 3.04 10.23 -17.36
CA ILE A 157 2.65 8.84 -17.10
C ILE A 157 3.84 8.12 -16.47
N VAL A 158 3.62 7.45 -15.34
CA VAL A 158 4.62 6.64 -14.63
C VAL A 158 4.04 5.23 -14.41
N GLN A 159 4.64 4.21 -15.03
CA GLN A 159 4.24 2.83 -14.81
C GLN A 159 4.75 2.36 -13.43
N LYS A 160 3.86 1.88 -12.56
CA LYS A 160 4.20 1.41 -11.21
C LYS A 160 3.86 -0.08 -11.04
N PRO A 161 4.85 -0.95 -10.79
CA PRO A 161 4.58 -2.32 -10.39
C PRO A 161 4.05 -2.37 -8.95
N LYS A 162 2.97 -3.14 -8.74
CA LYS A 162 2.31 -3.37 -7.46
C LYS A 162 1.50 -4.68 -7.60
N ASP A 163 1.61 -5.60 -6.65
CA ASP A 163 0.82 -6.85 -6.61
C ASP A 163 0.82 -7.65 -7.94
N ASP A 164 2.01 -7.82 -8.54
CA ASP A 164 2.28 -8.42 -9.87
C ASP A 164 1.56 -7.77 -11.08
N LYS A 165 0.89 -6.63 -10.86
CA LYS A 165 0.24 -5.82 -11.90
C LYS A 165 1.05 -4.54 -12.15
N VAL A 166 0.94 -4.03 -13.37
CA VAL A 166 1.40 -2.68 -13.70
C VAL A 166 0.19 -1.75 -13.61
N PHE A 167 0.19 -0.91 -12.58
CA PHE A 167 -0.73 0.21 -12.43
C PHE A 167 -0.11 1.44 -13.11
N LEU A 168 -0.92 2.39 -13.56
CA LEU A 168 -0.41 3.69 -13.99
C LEU A 168 -0.58 4.71 -12.86
N GLU A 169 0.50 5.38 -12.46
CA GLU A 169 0.39 6.69 -11.85
C GLU A 169 0.38 7.74 -12.97
N ILE A 170 -0.62 8.61 -12.98
CA ILE A 170 -0.74 9.69 -13.96
C ILE A 170 -0.78 11.02 -13.22
N THR A 171 0.12 11.94 -13.57
CA THR A 171 0.11 13.31 -13.07
C THR A 171 -0.38 14.25 -14.16
N GLU A 172 -1.45 14.99 -13.91
CA GLU A 172 -1.91 16.10 -14.75
C GLU A 172 -1.49 17.42 -14.12
N LEU A 173 -0.65 18.20 -14.81
CA LEU A 173 -0.53 19.64 -14.58
C LEU A 173 -1.46 20.37 -15.54
N LYS A 174 -2.35 21.20 -15.01
CA LYS A 174 -3.19 22.10 -15.81
C LYS A 174 -3.38 23.46 -15.18
N TYR A 175 -3.73 24.42 -16.02
CA TYR A 175 -4.12 25.77 -15.62
C TYR A 175 -5.59 26.00 -16.00
N ILE A 176 -6.35 26.69 -15.14
CA ILE A 176 -7.77 26.99 -15.34
C ILE A 176 -8.03 28.46 -15.03
N LEU A 177 -8.68 29.21 -15.94
CA LEU A 177 -9.07 30.60 -15.68
C LEU A 177 -10.06 30.68 -14.51
N THR A 178 -9.89 31.64 -13.60
CA THR A 178 -10.86 31.84 -12.51
C THR A 178 -12.13 32.58 -12.97
N THR A 179 -12.10 33.16 -14.16
CA THR A 179 -13.22 33.84 -14.83
C THR A 179 -13.68 33.06 -16.07
N GLY A 180 -14.96 33.23 -16.44
CA GLY A 180 -15.55 32.55 -17.60
C GLY A 180 -15.91 31.09 -17.34
N ALA A 181 -15.83 30.24 -18.37
CA ALA A 181 -16.34 28.87 -18.35
C ALA A 181 -15.45 27.85 -17.59
N LYS A 182 -14.50 28.31 -16.77
CA LYS A 182 -13.43 27.49 -16.16
C LYS A 182 -12.66 26.65 -17.20
N ASP A 183 -12.38 27.27 -18.34
CA ASP A 183 -11.61 26.68 -19.43
C ASP A 183 -10.19 26.28 -19.01
N THR A 184 -9.69 25.15 -19.53
CA THR A 184 -8.29 24.75 -19.37
C THR A 184 -7.40 25.50 -20.35
N ILE A 185 -6.31 26.07 -19.85
CA ILE A 185 -5.40 26.97 -20.58
C ILE A 185 -3.95 26.49 -20.48
N MET A 186 -3.11 26.97 -21.39
CA MET A 186 -1.65 26.92 -21.25
C MET A 186 -1.14 28.29 -20.77
N TYR A 187 -0.38 28.31 -19.68
CA TYR A 187 0.34 29.51 -19.23
C TYR A 187 1.79 29.45 -19.67
N VAL A 188 2.32 30.54 -20.25
CA VAL A 188 3.69 30.58 -20.84
C VAL A 188 4.64 31.57 -20.15
N GLY A 189 4.23 32.18 -19.04
CA GLY A 189 5.11 33.01 -18.20
C GLY A 189 5.79 32.21 -17.09
N LYS A 190 6.44 32.92 -16.16
CA LYS A 190 7.10 32.30 -15.00
C LYS A 190 6.18 32.31 -13.79
N LEU A 191 6.31 31.30 -12.94
CA LEU A 191 5.59 31.22 -11.67
C LEU A 191 6.52 31.49 -10.48
N GLU A 192 6.08 32.37 -9.59
CA GLU A 192 6.76 32.67 -8.33
C GLU A 192 5.90 32.16 -7.17
N PHE A 193 6.27 31.01 -6.62
CA PHE A 193 5.56 30.39 -5.51
C PHE A 193 5.93 31.07 -4.19
N THR A 194 4.99 31.81 -3.59
CA THR A 194 5.18 32.35 -2.24
C THR A 194 4.90 31.28 -1.19
N TYR A 195 5.89 30.40 -1.03
CA TYR A 195 6.09 29.70 0.23
C TYR A 195 6.16 30.73 1.37
N SER A 196 5.31 30.59 2.38
CA SER A 196 5.40 31.41 3.58
C SER A 196 6.72 31.08 4.29
N ASN A 197 7.65 32.04 4.30
CA ASN A 197 9.04 31.91 4.78
C ASN A 197 9.19 31.63 6.30
N ASP A 198 8.12 31.19 6.97
CA ASP A 198 8.09 30.73 8.37
C ASP A 198 8.63 29.28 8.50
N ARG A 199 9.58 28.91 7.64
CA ARG A 199 10.26 27.60 7.58
C ARG A 199 11.77 27.74 7.49
N SER A 200 12.36 28.46 8.44
CA SER A 200 13.61 27.95 9.01
C SER A 200 13.33 26.54 9.51
N SER A 201 14.01 25.54 8.94
CA SER A 201 13.81 24.13 9.28
C SER A 201 14.46 23.83 10.62
N HIS A 202 13.80 24.26 11.70
CA HIS A 202 14.24 24.05 13.07
C HIS A 202 14.37 22.55 13.33
N THR A 203 15.58 21.98 13.27
CA THR A 203 15.83 20.61 13.72
C THR A 203 15.51 20.52 15.20
N LEU A 204 14.74 19.50 15.59
CA LEU A 204 14.37 19.28 16.98
C LEU A 204 14.93 17.95 17.47
N GLU A 205 15.36 17.94 18.74
CA GLU A 205 15.93 16.77 19.41
C GLU A 205 14.87 16.18 20.33
N CYS A 206 14.61 14.88 20.21
CA CYS A 206 13.52 14.20 20.92
C CYS A 206 14.06 13.13 21.88
N THR A 207 13.71 13.27 23.16
CA THR A 207 14.09 12.38 24.26
C THR A 207 12.90 11.53 24.72
N MET A 208 13.11 10.25 25.06
CA MET A 208 12.01 9.37 25.47
C MET A 208 11.50 9.67 26.90
N VAL A 209 10.18 9.86 27.04
CA VAL A 209 9.47 10.16 28.30
C VAL A 209 8.86 8.89 28.87
N ARG A 210 9.51 8.30 29.87
CA ARG A 210 9.11 6.99 30.41
C ARG A 210 8.01 7.05 31.48
N ASP A 211 7.93 8.12 32.25
CA ASP A 211 7.07 8.23 33.45
C ASP A 211 5.83 9.12 33.19
N CYS A 212 5.03 8.79 32.18
CA CYS A 212 3.72 9.42 31.97
C CYS A 212 2.57 8.54 32.47
N ALA A 213 2.00 8.92 33.61
CA ALA A 213 0.73 8.38 34.11
C ALA A 213 -0.44 8.65 33.14
N SER A 214 -0.35 9.71 32.34
CA SER A 214 -1.29 10.04 31.27
C SER A 214 -0.86 9.38 29.95
N GLN A 215 -1.56 8.33 29.54
CA GLN A 215 -1.40 7.76 28.20
C GLN A 215 -2.15 8.64 27.19
N PHE A 216 -1.41 9.31 26.29
CA PHE A 216 -1.98 10.23 25.31
C PHE A 216 -2.52 9.48 24.10
N PHE A 217 -3.80 9.12 24.13
CA PHE A 217 -4.37 8.36 23.03
C PHE A 217 -4.74 9.22 21.82
N PRO A 218 -4.53 8.71 20.60
CA PRO A 218 -4.95 9.41 19.40
C PRO A 218 -6.48 9.47 19.31
N GLY A 219 -7.00 10.69 19.27
CA GLY A 219 -8.39 10.99 18.92
C GLY A 219 -8.74 10.51 17.51
N PHE A 220 -9.86 9.81 17.43
CA PHE A 220 -10.45 9.17 16.26
C PHE A 220 -11.96 9.44 16.24
N GLU A 221 -12.59 9.28 15.08
CA GLU A 221 -14.04 9.28 14.91
C GLU A 221 -14.41 7.94 14.27
N ALA A 222 -15.05 7.06 15.04
CA ALA A 222 -15.46 5.74 14.57
C ALA A 222 -16.93 5.81 14.15
N GLU A 223 -17.19 5.48 12.89
CA GLU A 223 -18.53 5.27 12.35
C GLU A 223 -18.81 3.78 12.22
N ASN A 224 -20.08 3.38 12.36
CA ASN A 224 -20.48 2.01 12.07
C ASN A 224 -20.62 1.77 10.57
N GLY A 225 -20.94 0.52 10.19
CA GLY A 225 -21.26 0.16 8.81
C GLY A 225 -22.46 0.87 8.17
N THR A 226 -23.17 1.76 8.89
CA THR A 226 -24.28 2.58 8.36
C THR A 226 -23.96 4.08 8.27
N GLY A 227 -22.72 4.50 8.52
CA GLY A 227 -22.32 5.92 8.50
C GLY A 227 -22.87 6.72 9.69
N VAL A 228 -23.15 6.04 10.81
CA VAL A 228 -23.50 6.67 12.08
C VAL A 228 -22.25 6.68 12.95
N VAL A 229 -21.82 7.88 13.34
CA VAL A 229 -20.74 8.08 14.33
C VAL A 229 -21.10 7.35 15.63
N LEU A 230 -20.46 6.21 15.86
CA LEU A 230 -20.58 5.44 17.10
C LEU A 230 -19.99 6.22 18.27
N ARG A 231 -18.82 6.81 18.04
CA ARG A 231 -18.15 7.67 19.01
C ARG A 231 -17.00 8.46 18.40
N LYS A 232 -16.82 9.66 18.94
CA LYS A 232 -15.75 10.58 18.57
C LYS A 232 -14.90 10.91 19.80
N LEU A 233 -13.62 10.58 19.76
CA LEU A 233 -12.67 10.86 20.83
C LEU A 233 -12.07 12.27 20.66
N GLU A 234 -12.85 13.32 20.94
CA GLU A 234 -12.40 14.71 20.82
C GLU A 234 -11.37 15.12 21.89
N LYS A 235 -11.27 14.36 23.01
CA LYS A 235 -10.32 14.63 24.10
C LYS A 235 -9.41 13.42 24.36
N PHE A 236 -8.12 13.71 24.53
CA PHE A 236 -7.03 12.72 24.64
C PHE A 236 -7.02 11.94 25.97
N ASP A 237 -7.78 12.40 26.96
CA ASP A 237 -7.86 11.90 28.33
C ASP A 237 -9.01 10.90 28.57
N ASP A 238 -9.93 10.71 27.60
CA ASP A 238 -10.97 9.68 27.66
C ASP A 238 -10.41 8.29 27.29
N VAL A 239 -9.48 7.84 28.12
CA VAL A 239 -8.88 6.50 28.13
C VAL A 239 -9.94 5.39 28.09
N PRO A 240 -11.05 5.43 28.86
CA PRO A 240 -12.09 4.41 28.80
C PRO A 240 -12.74 4.30 27.41
N THR A 241 -13.01 5.42 26.75
CA THR A 241 -13.55 5.39 25.38
C THR A 241 -12.53 4.84 24.40
N TYR A 242 -11.29 5.32 24.39
CA TYR A 242 -10.28 4.77 23.48
C TYR A 242 -10.07 3.27 23.70
N LEU A 243 -9.92 2.83 24.95
CA LEU A 243 -9.76 1.41 25.30
C LEU A 243 -11.06 0.59 25.10
N SER A 244 -12.21 1.20 24.84
CA SER A 244 -13.39 0.46 24.37
C SER A 244 -13.28 0.09 22.88
N TYR A 245 -12.55 0.87 22.08
CA TYR A 245 -12.34 0.64 20.64
C TYR A 245 -11.04 -0.12 20.34
N PHE A 246 -9.98 0.17 21.09
CA PHE A 246 -8.63 -0.30 20.77
C PHE A 246 -7.96 -1.07 21.92
N LYS A 247 -7.06 -1.96 21.54
CA LYS A 247 -6.10 -2.62 22.41
C LYS A 247 -4.73 -2.03 22.10
N SER A 248 -4.19 -1.23 23.01
CA SER A 248 -2.83 -0.71 22.87
C SER A 248 -1.81 -1.84 23.00
N ASP A 249 -1.00 -2.04 21.96
CA ASP A 249 0.08 -3.03 21.91
C ASP A 249 1.45 -2.40 22.18
N PHE A 250 1.59 -1.10 21.90
CA PHE A 250 2.78 -0.29 22.16
C PHE A 250 2.38 1.18 22.30
N PHE A 251 2.98 1.87 23.28
CA PHE A 251 2.85 3.32 23.46
C PHE A 251 4.22 3.87 23.81
N ASP A 252 4.67 4.85 23.05
CA ASP A 252 5.94 5.55 23.18
C ASP A 252 5.66 7.05 23.19
N LEU A 253 6.26 7.76 24.15
CA LEU A 253 6.13 9.20 24.26
C LEU A 253 7.52 9.82 24.20
N TRP A 254 7.72 10.77 23.29
CA TRP A 254 9.00 11.45 23.10
C TRP A 254 8.80 12.95 23.28
N LEU A 255 9.62 13.60 24.09
CA LEU A 255 9.62 15.04 24.29
C LEU A 255 10.64 15.68 23.35
N CYS A 256 10.10 16.39 22.37
CA CYS A 256 10.84 17.08 21.33
C CYS A 256 11.02 18.55 21.70
N GLU A 257 12.27 18.98 21.78
CA GLU A 257 12.66 20.33 22.15
C GLU A 257 13.49 20.99 21.05
N GLN A 258 13.19 22.26 20.81
CA GLN A 258 14.09 23.13 20.09
C GLN A 258 15.26 23.46 21.02
N GLN A 259 16.44 22.89 20.76
CA GLN A 259 17.65 23.30 21.46
C GLN A 259 17.78 24.82 21.36
N HIS A 260 17.71 25.49 22.51
CA HIS A 260 18.09 26.89 22.61
C HIS A 260 19.60 26.95 22.36
N GLN A 261 20.00 27.41 21.17
CA GLN A 261 21.39 27.76 20.90
C GLN A 261 21.84 28.76 21.97
N LEU A 262 22.76 28.32 22.84
CA LEU A 262 23.35 29.13 23.89
C LEU A 262 24.34 30.12 23.29
N TYR A 263 23.81 31.19 22.69
CA TYR A 263 24.55 32.41 22.39
C TYR A 263 24.87 33.14 23.70
N GLU A 264 25.73 32.53 24.49
CA GLU A 264 26.58 33.23 25.44
C GLU A 264 27.63 34.03 24.65
N ASN A 265 28.16 35.10 25.23
CA ASN A 265 29.23 35.93 24.67
C ASN A 265 28.88 36.88 23.50
N THR A 266 27.83 37.71 23.67
CA THR A 266 28.01 39.16 23.44
C THR A 266 27.43 39.98 24.60
N GLY A 267 28.29 40.75 25.29
CA GLY A 267 27.99 41.37 26.58
C GLY A 267 27.14 42.64 26.55
N ARG A 268 26.00 42.65 25.83
CA ARG A 268 25.03 43.77 25.87
C ARG A 268 23.60 43.28 26.03
N ALA A 269 23.12 43.25 27.28
CA ALA A 269 21.75 42.94 27.63
C ALA A 269 20.79 44.08 27.22
N THR A 270 20.24 44.00 26.00
CA THR A 270 18.97 44.66 25.67
C THR A 270 17.82 43.70 25.96
N SER A 271 16.70 44.22 26.47
CA SER A 271 15.56 43.44 27.01
C SER A 271 14.67 42.81 25.92
N SER A 272 15.26 42.34 24.83
CA SER A 272 14.55 41.61 23.78
C SER A 272 13.87 40.35 24.36
N ARG A 273 12.59 40.16 24.04
CA ARG A 273 11.79 39.04 24.55
C ARG A 273 12.41 37.72 24.08
N ARG A 274 13.01 36.95 25.00
CA ARG A 274 13.39 35.54 24.77
C ARG A 274 12.17 34.80 24.22
N ARG A 275 12.16 34.52 22.91
CA ARG A 275 11.15 33.65 22.29
C ARG A 275 11.31 32.27 22.92
N LYS A 276 10.27 31.76 23.60
CA LYS A 276 10.29 30.39 24.12
C LYS A 276 10.40 29.44 22.93
N GLY A 277 11.42 28.58 22.91
CA GLY A 277 11.56 27.53 21.89
C GLY A 277 10.34 26.61 21.85
N TYR A 278 10.08 26.02 20.69
CA TYR A 278 8.97 25.08 20.56
C TYR A 278 9.26 23.78 21.33
N ARG A 279 8.26 23.32 22.11
CA ARG A 279 8.29 22.08 22.89
C ARG A 279 7.02 21.28 22.60
N PHE A 280 7.15 20.06 22.11
CA PHE A 280 6.01 19.19 21.83
C PHE A 280 6.33 17.73 22.12
N TYR A 281 5.30 16.92 22.39
CA TYR A 281 5.43 15.48 22.47
C TYR A 281 5.19 14.85 21.09
N ARG A 282 6.07 13.97 20.62
CA ARG A 282 5.78 12.97 19.58
C ARG A 282 5.24 11.74 20.30
N VAL A 283 3.94 11.47 20.11
CA VAL A 283 3.30 10.23 20.54
C VAL A 283 3.46 9.22 19.41
N VAL A 284 3.91 8.01 19.73
CA VAL A 284 3.89 6.84 18.85
C VAL A 284 3.02 5.77 19.50
N THR A 285 2.03 5.26 18.77
CA THR A 285 1.20 4.13 19.21
C THR A 285 1.29 2.98 18.21
N ARG A 286 1.24 1.74 18.70
CA ARG A 286 0.81 0.55 17.94
C ARG A 286 -0.41 0.00 18.68
N GLN A 287 -1.49 -0.24 17.96
CA GLN A 287 -2.77 -0.63 18.55
C GLN A 287 -3.49 -1.62 17.62
N SER A 288 -4.11 -2.64 18.20
CA SER A 288 -5.04 -3.53 17.50
C SER A 288 -6.48 -3.02 17.72
N LEU A 289 -7.30 -3.02 16.67
CA LEU A 289 -8.73 -2.80 16.82
C LEU A 289 -9.36 -3.94 17.64
N LYS A 290 -10.24 -3.64 18.58
CA LYS A 290 -10.93 -4.67 19.35
C LYS A 290 -11.98 -5.39 18.49
N LYS A 291 -12.01 -6.71 18.64
CA LYS A 291 -12.93 -7.61 17.94
C LYS A 291 -14.34 -7.50 18.53
N GLY A 292 -15.35 -7.72 17.70
CA GLY A 292 -16.76 -7.63 18.11
C GLY A 292 -17.31 -6.18 18.17
N LEU A 293 -16.67 -5.23 17.47
CA LEU A 293 -17.15 -3.86 17.32
C LEU A 293 -17.64 -3.65 15.87
N GLU A 294 -18.85 -3.11 15.70
CA GLU A 294 -19.50 -2.92 14.40
C GLU A 294 -19.01 -1.65 13.67
N ILE A 295 -17.70 -1.45 13.61
CA ILE A 295 -17.06 -0.26 13.04
C ILE A 295 -16.92 -0.44 11.53
N GLY A 296 -17.50 0.50 10.76
CA GLY A 296 -17.38 0.56 9.31
C GLY A 296 -16.23 1.45 8.85
N GLU A 297 -16.04 2.59 9.51
CA GLU A 297 -14.97 3.55 9.19
C GLU A 297 -14.34 4.14 10.47
N ILE A 298 -13.08 4.53 10.37
CA ILE A 298 -12.33 5.22 11.43
C ILE A 298 -11.64 6.43 10.78
N GLU A 299 -12.19 7.65 10.93
CA GLU A 299 -11.43 8.86 10.65
C GLU A 299 -10.39 9.07 11.76
N TYR A 300 -9.16 9.39 11.38
CA TYR A 300 -8.10 9.80 12.30
C TYR A 300 -7.88 11.30 12.23
N GLY A 301 -7.22 11.88 13.24
CA GLY A 301 -6.91 13.30 13.24
C GLY A 301 -6.10 13.72 12.01
N LYS A 302 -6.54 14.77 11.30
CA LYS A 302 -5.96 15.28 10.03
C LYS A 302 -4.53 15.89 10.16
N ARG A 303 -3.82 15.59 11.25
CA ARG A 303 -2.43 15.95 11.57
C ARG A 303 -1.59 14.74 12.01
N ASP A 304 -2.16 13.53 11.91
CA ASP A 304 -1.53 12.29 12.32
C ASP A 304 -0.97 11.57 11.10
N GLN A 305 0.15 10.90 11.30
CA GLN A 305 0.68 9.95 10.33
C GLN A 305 0.23 8.56 10.78
N VAL A 306 -0.62 7.91 9.98
CA VAL A 306 -1.26 6.63 10.31
C VAL A 306 -0.89 5.58 9.28
N TRP A 307 -0.44 4.42 9.74
CA TRP A 307 -0.19 3.23 8.94
C TRP A 307 -1.12 2.13 9.44
N ILE A 308 -1.94 1.57 8.55
CA ILE A 308 -2.90 0.51 8.88
C ILE A 308 -2.43 -0.79 8.21
N GLU A 309 -2.11 -1.78 9.02
CA GLU A 309 -1.67 -3.12 8.65
C GLU A 309 -2.76 -4.11 9.05
N MET A 310 -3.59 -4.55 8.10
CA MET A 310 -4.60 -5.59 8.35
C MET A 310 -3.95 -6.97 8.30
N LYS A 311 -3.73 -7.59 9.46
CA LYS A 311 -3.26 -8.98 9.53
C LYS A 311 -4.44 -9.93 9.46
N ASN A 312 -4.49 -10.71 8.39
CA ASN A 312 -5.39 -11.86 8.26
C ASN A 312 -4.92 -12.93 9.27
N VAL A 313 -5.63 -13.05 10.41
CA VAL A 313 -5.34 -14.02 11.47
C VAL A 313 -6.14 -15.30 11.24
N SER A 314 -7.38 -15.16 10.78
CA SER A 314 -8.12 -16.23 10.12
C SER A 314 -8.99 -15.63 9.00
N MET A 315 -9.54 -16.46 8.12
CA MET A 315 -10.14 -16.02 6.85
C MET A 315 -11.35 -15.08 6.97
N ASN A 316 -11.84 -14.82 8.19
CA ASN A 316 -12.92 -13.88 8.51
C ASN A 316 -12.59 -13.03 9.76
N GLU A 317 -11.30 -12.93 10.11
CA GLU A 317 -10.82 -12.30 11.33
C GLU A 317 -9.52 -11.54 11.02
N TYR A 318 -9.67 -10.23 10.85
CA TYR A 318 -8.57 -9.31 10.57
C TYR A 318 -8.17 -8.58 11.86
N ASP A 319 -6.94 -8.81 12.32
CA ASP A 319 -6.31 -7.95 13.31
C ASP A 319 -5.88 -6.67 12.58
N VAL A 320 -6.74 -5.66 12.62
CA VAL A 320 -6.42 -4.31 12.14
C VAL A 320 -5.41 -3.71 13.12
N LEU A 321 -4.13 -3.75 12.77
CA LEU A 321 -3.06 -3.07 13.50
C LEU A 321 -2.87 -1.67 12.93
N MET A 322 -2.99 -0.64 13.77
CA MET A 322 -2.66 0.73 13.39
C MET A 322 -1.38 1.15 14.13
N LYS A 323 -0.39 1.64 13.37
CA LYS A 323 0.70 2.47 13.92
C LYS A 323 0.34 3.92 13.67
N GLN A 324 0.43 4.77 14.68
CA GLN A 324 0.04 6.17 14.58
C GLN A 324 1.03 7.09 15.29
N ILE A 325 1.51 8.10 14.57
CA ILE A 325 2.42 9.15 15.06
C ILE A 325 1.65 10.48 15.08
N ARG A 326 1.65 11.16 16.22
CA ARG A 326 0.95 12.43 16.46
C ARG A 326 1.84 13.38 17.27
N TYR A 327 1.86 14.66 16.90
CA TYR A 327 2.60 15.70 17.63
C TYR A 327 1.64 16.55 18.50
N LEU A 328 1.92 16.70 19.80
CA LEU A 328 1.09 17.43 20.79
C LEU A 328 1.87 18.59 21.42
N ASN A 329 1.32 19.80 21.47
CA ASN A 329 2.02 20.93 22.11
C ASN A 329 2.21 20.70 23.63
N ALA A 330 3.45 20.54 24.08
CA ALA A 330 3.81 20.19 25.45
C ALA A 330 3.80 21.39 26.42
N THR A 331 3.75 22.61 25.89
CA THR A 331 3.58 23.85 26.69
C THR A 331 2.11 24.16 26.99
N ASN A 332 1.19 23.46 26.34
CA ASN A 332 -0.25 23.71 26.43
C ASN A 332 -0.93 22.61 27.26
N PRO A 333 -1.60 22.93 28.39
CA PRO A 333 -2.27 21.92 29.22
C PRO A 333 -3.48 21.25 28.54
N SER A 334 -3.92 21.75 27.38
CA SER A 334 -4.92 21.08 26.51
C SER A 334 -4.30 20.25 25.37
N TYR A 335 -2.98 20.07 25.37
CA TYR A 335 -2.21 19.17 24.48
C TYR A 335 -2.55 19.27 22.98
N LYS A 336 -2.89 20.47 22.49
CA LYS A 336 -3.37 20.67 21.10
C LYS A 336 -2.40 20.09 20.07
N THR A 337 -2.95 19.37 19.09
CA THR A 337 -2.16 18.77 17.99
C THR A 337 -1.43 19.82 17.18
N VAL A 338 -0.15 19.59 16.92
CA VAL A 338 0.72 20.42 16.08
C VAL A 338 0.94 19.69 14.75
N ASN A 339 0.97 20.41 13.64
CA ASN A 339 1.52 19.84 12.41
C ASN A 339 2.99 20.25 12.30
N TYR A 340 3.89 19.28 12.15
CA TYR A 340 5.33 19.51 12.13
C TYR A 340 5.97 18.78 10.95
N ASP A 341 6.53 19.55 10.02
CA ASP A 341 7.15 19.06 8.77
C ASP A 341 8.68 19.24 8.77
N GLY A 342 9.29 19.50 9.94
CA GLY A 342 10.73 19.72 10.08
C GLY A 342 11.52 18.44 10.31
N TYR A 343 12.85 18.58 10.48
CA TYR A 343 13.71 17.44 10.77
C TYR A 343 13.61 17.03 12.25
N VAL A 344 13.58 15.73 12.53
CA VAL A 344 13.64 15.20 13.89
C VAL A 344 14.87 14.31 14.07
N VAL A 345 15.55 14.47 15.19
CA VAL A 345 16.65 13.60 15.63
C VAL A 345 16.24 12.93 16.95
N PHE A 346 16.37 11.61 17.03
CA PHE A 346 15.95 10.81 18.20
C PHE A 346 17.11 10.40 19.10
N GLU A 347 16.87 10.38 20.40
CA GLU A 347 17.79 9.90 21.43
C GLU A 347 17.13 8.74 22.23
N GLU A 348 17.27 7.50 21.73
CA GLU A 348 16.59 6.30 22.29
C GLU A 348 17.18 5.86 23.64
N THR A 349 16.33 5.58 24.64
CA THR A 349 16.76 5.02 25.94
C THR A 349 15.76 4.00 26.53
N ARG A 350 16.25 2.85 27.05
CA ARG A 350 15.63 1.48 26.92
C ARG A 350 14.50 1.01 27.89
N THR A 351 13.70 0.02 27.41
CA THR A 351 12.74 -0.92 28.08
C THR A 351 12.71 -2.30 27.31
N SER A 352 12.09 -3.45 27.67
CA SER A 352 11.25 -4.00 28.78
C SER A 352 11.47 -5.55 28.98
N ARG A 353 10.64 -6.35 29.73
CA ARG A 353 11.05 -7.64 30.38
C ARG A 353 10.14 -8.91 30.25
N LEU A 354 10.52 -9.92 29.44
CA LEU A 354 10.34 -11.41 29.61
C LEU A 354 10.70 -12.13 28.28
N TRP A 355 11.30 -13.33 28.29
CA TRP A 355 12.25 -13.69 27.20
C TRP A 355 12.37 -15.18 26.79
N LYS A 356 13.00 -15.42 25.61
CA LYS A 356 13.47 -16.73 25.09
C LYS A 356 14.98 -16.90 25.35
N SER A 357 15.63 -17.91 24.76
CA SER A 357 17.07 -18.18 24.95
C SER A 357 17.93 -16.95 24.60
N GLY A 358 18.69 -16.47 25.59
CA GLY A 358 19.80 -15.52 25.48
C GLY A 358 19.40 -14.06 25.70
N THR A 359 18.14 -13.78 25.40
CA THR A 359 17.44 -12.52 25.52
C THR A 359 17.22 -12.20 27.03
N LYS A 360 17.64 -11.04 27.56
CA LYS A 360 17.40 -10.63 28.97
C LYS A 360 17.24 -9.12 29.19
N TYR A 361 16.36 -8.79 30.15
CA TYR A 361 16.20 -7.52 30.83
C TYR A 361 16.10 -7.81 32.34
N MET A 362 16.51 -6.89 33.22
CA MET A 362 16.33 -7.01 34.67
C MET A 362 14.96 -6.46 35.12
N GLU A 363 14.16 -7.25 35.83
CA GLU A 363 12.90 -6.81 36.50
C GLU A 363 13.19 -5.98 37.79
N THR A 364 12.16 -5.43 38.40
CA THR A 364 12.19 -4.37 39.44
C THR A 364 12.61 -4.82 40.84
N LEU A 365 13.13 -3.86 41.61
CA LEU A 365 13.21 -3.92 43.06
C LEU A 365 11.81 -3.63 43.63
N ASP A 366 11.18 -4.62 44.27
CA ASP A 366 9.83 -4.51 44.83
C ASP A 366 9.88 -4.34 46.36
N LEU A 367 9.45 -3.17 46.84
CA LEU A 367 9.20 -2.91 48.26
C LEU A 367 7.85 -3.49 48.70
N ARG A 368 7.81 -4.84 48.77
CA ARG A 368 6.82 -5.75 49.41
C ARG A 368 5.99 -6.66 48.47
N LYS A 369 6.68 -7.65 47.89
CA LYS A 369 6.28 -9.08 47.78
C LYS A 369 5.11 -9.37 46.80
N LYS A 370 5.14 -10.41 45.95
CA LYS A 370 5.90 -11.69 46.05
C LYS A 370 5.84 -12.48 44.71
N LYS A 371 6.95 -13.14 44.33
CA LYS A 371 7.07 -14.09 43.19
C LYS A 371 6.88 -13.43 41.79
N LYS A 372 7.42 -13.96 40.68
CA LYS A 372 8.06 -15.27 40.41
C LYS A 372 9.17 -15.06 39.36
N SER A 373 10.31 -15.76 39.47
CA SER A 373 11.47 -15.62 38.56
C SER A 373 11.54 -16.74 37.51
N GLU A 374 12.01 -16.43 36.29
CA GLU A 374 12.39 -17.42 35.27
C GLU A 374 13.63 -16.98 34.47
N LEU A 375 14.31 -17.96 33.86
CA LEU A 375 15.68 -17.87 33.31
C LEU A 375 15.73 -18.04 31.79
N ARG A 376 16.76 -17.47 31.13
CA ARG A 376 17.33 -17.86 29.82
C ARG A 376 18.61 -17.05 29.51
N TYR A 377 19.43 -17.33 28.47
CA TYR A 377 20.34 -18.49 28.25
C TYR A 377 21.18 -18.27 26.95
N ILE A 378 22.49 -17.99 27.04
CA ILE A 378 23.33 -17.63 25.87
C ILE A 378 23.34 -18.74 24.80
N PRO A 379 23.12 -18.44 23.50
CA PRO A 379 23.19 -19.42 22.43
C PRO A 379 24.64 -19.79 22.08
N TYR A 380 24.91 -21.09 21.90
CA TYR A 380 26.14 -21.57 21.27
C TYR A 380 26.06 -21.37 19.75
N LEU A 381 26.57 -20.25 19.24
CA LEU A 381 26.41 -19.84 17.84
C LEU A 381 27.51 -20.39 16.91
N LEU A 382 28.60 -20.93 17.45
CA LEU A 382 29.72 -21.40 16.63
C LEU A 382 29.58 -22.88 16.26
N ASP A 383 29.89 -23.16 14.99
CA ASP A 383 30.28 -24.49 14.54
C ASP A 383 31.58 -24.91 15.25
N ARG A 384 31.72 -26.22 15.46
CA ARG A 384 32.66 -26.90 16.36
C ARG A 384 34.13 -26.50 16.16
N LYS A 385 34.50 -26.00 14.96
CA LYS A 385 35.87 -25.64 14.58
C LYS A 385 36.22 -24.16 14.76
N LYS A 386 35.29 -23.28 15.15
CA LYS A 386 35.52 -21.83 15.22
C LYS A 386 35.75 -21.34 16.66
N PHE A 387 36.66 -20.38 16.80
CA PHE A 387 36.93 -19.61 18.01
C PHE A 387 36.93 -18.11 17.67
N GLY A 388 36.52 -17.26 18.61
CA GLY A 388 36.69 -15.81 18.52
C GLY A 388 38.14 -15.39 18.75
N ILE A 389 38.53 -14.16 18.40
CA ILE A 389 39.87 -13.61 18.69
C ILE A 389 39.76 -12.17 19.19
N TYR A 390 40.17 -11.95 20.44
CA TYR A 390 40.29 -10.65 21.09
C TYR A 390 41.75 -10.21 21.16
N LYS A 391 42.16 -9.22 20.35
CA LYS A 391 43.56 -8.76 20.30
C LYS A 391 43.81 -7.63 21.31
N ILE A 392 44.79 -7.82 22.18
CA ILE A 392 45.14 -6.88 23.26
C ILE A 392 46.13 -5.85 22.70
N ARG A 393 45.64 -4.63 22.48
CA ARG A 393 46.38 -3.55 21.82
C ARG A 393 47.29 -2.81 22.80
N GLY A 394 48.60 -3.06 22.74
CA GLY A 394 49.63 -2.26 23.42
C GLY A 394 51.03 -2.90 23.35
N THR A 395 52.10 -2.11 23.46
CA THR A 395 53.44 -2.59 23.81
C THR A 395 53.67 -2.35 25.29
N ASN A 396 54.32 -3.27 26.00
CA ASN A 396 54.61 -3.06 27.42
C ASN A 396 55.97 -2.37 27.54
N ASN A 397 55.96 -1.09 27.89
CA ASN A 397 57.15 -0.24 28.01
C ASN A 397 58.08 -0.34 26.78
N GLY A 398 57.48 -0.36 25.58
CA GLY A 398 58.18 -0.47 24.29
C GLY A 398 58.44 -1.91 23.81
N GLN A 399 58.42 -2.93 24.68
CA GLN A 399 58.58 -4.31 24.21
C GLN A 399 57.30 -4.86 23.55
N PRO A 400 57.43 -5.62 22.45
CA PRO A 400 56.29 -6.19 21.75
C PRO A 400 55.69 -7.35 22.55
N ARG A 401 54.39 -7.27 22.83
CA ARG A 401 53.63 -8.39 23.38
C ARG A 401 53.67 -9.55 22.39
N ASN A 402 54.10 -10.71 22.83
CA ASN A 402 54.48 -11.83 21.97
C ASN A 402 53.67 -13.11 22.20
N GLU A 403 52.94 -13.25 23.32
CA GLU A 403 52.17 -14.46 23.62
C GLU A 403 50.72 -14.40 23.11
N SER A 404 50.23 -15.46 22.46
CA SER A 404 48.80 -15.68 22.18
C SER A 404 48.23 -16.77 23.09
N LEU A 405 47.09 -16.51 23.71
CA LEU A 405 46.32 -17.51 24.45
C LEU A 405 45.10 -17.97 23.66
N LEU A 406 44.67 -19.21 23.89
CA LEU A 406 43.39 -19.76 23.50
C LEU A 406 42.65 -20.19 24.77
N ILE A 407 41.51 -19.55 25.04
CA ILE A 407 40.80 -19.60 26.32
C ILE A 407 39.44 -20.25 26.16
N GLY A 408 39.09 -21.08 27.14
CA GLY A 408 37.83 -21.80 27.19
C GLY A 408 37.89 -23.17 26.54
N SER A 409 36.74 -23.84 26.56
CA SER A 409 36.68 -25.28 26.36
C SER A 409 35.85 -25.62 25.11
N GLN A 410 36.49 -26.11 24.06
CA GLN A 410 35.80 -26.57 22.84
C GLN A 410 34.79 -27.68 23.18
N TRP A 411 33.55 -27.55 22.73
CA TRP A 411 32.52 -28.57 23.00
C TRP A 411 32.76 -29.87 22.21
N GLN A 412 32.80 -30.98 22.94
CA GLN A 412 33.15 -32.30 22.45
C GLN A 412 31.92 -33.16 22.13
N ALA A 413 30.75 -32.86 22.69
CA ALA A 413 29.46 -33.42 22.29
C ALA A 413 28.36 -32.35 22.30
N VAL A 414 27.25 -32.61 21.62
CA VAL A 414 25.99 -31.85 21.80
C VAL A 414 25.14 -32.67 22.75
N LEU A 415 24.60 -32.04 23.79
CA LEU A 415 23.54 -32.61 24.61
C LEU A 415 22.26 -31.83 24.30
N ASP A 416 21.55 -32.30 23.28
CA ASP A 416 20.22 -31.82 22.94
C ASP A 416 19.19 -32.65 23.71
N VAL A 417 18.33 -31.95 24.44
CA VAL A 417 17.25 -32.51 25.28
C VAL A 417 15.91 -31.85 24.95
N GLY A 418 15.85 -31.13 23.81
CA GLY A 418 14.65 -30.48 23.28
C GLY A 418 13.99 -29.52 24.27
N SER A 419 12.92 -29.99 24.91
CA SER A 419 12.05 -29.17 25.76
C SER A 419 12.23 -29.43 27.27
N GLU A 420 13.02 -30.43 27.66
CA GLU A 420 13.26 -30.84 29.06
C GLU A 420 13.89 -29.70 29.90
N ILE A 421 13.66 -29.75 31.23
CA ILE A 421 14.15 -28.76 32.19
C ILE A 421 15.00 -29.48 33.24
N TYR A 422 16.31 -29.28 33.16
CA TYR A 422 17.26 -29.86 34.12
C TYR A 422 17.29 -28.99 35.38
N GLU A 423 17.18 -29.64 36.53
CA GLU A 423 17.20 -28.98 37.83
C GLU A 423 18.65 -28.92 38.34
N CYS A 424 19.12 -27.71 38.59
CA CYS A 424 20.51 -27.40 38.87
C CYS A 424 20.70 -26.98 40.33
N THR A 425 21.29 -27.85 41.13
CA THR A 425 21.64 -27.58 42.53
C THR A 425 23.03 -26.94 42.59
N LYS A 426 23.27 -26.06 43.58
CA LYS A 426 24.58 -25.41 43.72
C LYS A 426 25.54 -26.37 44.43
N LYS A 427 26.67 -26.69 43.81
CA LYS A 427 27.73 -27.51 44.42
C LYS A 427 28.59 -26.57 45.26
N ASP A 428 28.35 -26.50 46.57
CA ASP A 428 29.11 -25.63 47.48
C ASP A 428 30.55 -26.14 47.64
N THR A 429 31.41 -25.72 46.72
CA THR A 429 32.84 -26.03 46.68
C THR A 429 33.68 -24.84 47.16
N PHE A 430 34.44 -25.03 48.24
CA PHE A 430 35.43 -24.06 48.71
C PHE A 430 36.58 -23.91 47.70
N LEU A 431 37.01 -22.66 47.47
CA LEU A 431 38.04 -22.28 46.48
C LEU A 431 39.39 -22.99 46.68
N GLU A 432 39.71 -23.40 47.92
CA GLU A 432 40.96 -24.10 48.25
C GLU A 432 41.03 -25.50 47.62
N ASN A 433 39.90 -26.21 47.55
CA ASN A 433 39.81 -27.54 46.91
C ASN A 433 39.64 -27.46 45.38
N LEU A 434 39.44 -26.28 44.80
CA LEU A 434 39.25 -26.13 43.34
C LEU A 434 40.55 -26.30 42.55
N ARG A 435 41.72 -26.13 43.18
CA ARG A 435 43.03 -26.35 42.53
C ARG A 435 43.32 -27.82 42.18
N SER A 436 42.67 -28.79 42.82
CA SER A 436 42.79 -30.22 42.48
C SER A 436 41.73 -30.71 41.49
N GLN A 437 40.89 -29.81 40.96
CA GLN A 437 39.73 -30.15 40.13
C GLN A 437 39.74 -29.40 38.79
N GLU A 438 40.88 -29.51 38.09
CA GLU A 438 41.20 -28.84 36.81
C GLU A 438 40.07 -28.89 35.77
N LYS A 439 39.30 -29.98 35.71
CA LYS A 439 38.19 -30.15 34.75
C LYS A 439 37.18 -28.99 34.76
N TYR A 440 36.96 -28.36 35.93
CA TYR A 440 36.07 -27.22 36.05
C TYR A 440 36.73 -25.92 35.59
N LEU A 441 38.03 -25.74 35.81
CA LEU A 441 38.75 -24.52 35.43
C LEU A 441 38.72 -24.30 33.91
N THR A 442 38.78 -23.03 33.49
CA THR A 442 38.86 -22.66 32.08
C THR A 442 40.13 -23.23 31.46
N ASN A 443 40.07 -23.92 30.33
CA ASN A 443 41.29 -24.36 29.65
C ASN A 443 41.98 -23.15 29.00
N ILE A 444 43.31 -23.04 29.13
CA ILE A 444 44.11 -21.93 28.60
C ILE A 444 45.40 -22.48 27.97
N ILE A 445 45.54 -22.31 26.66
CA ILE A 445 46.63 -22.87 25.86
C ILE A 445 47.42 -21.73 25.22
N ARG A 446 48.76 -21.72 25.32
CA ARG A 446 49.60 -20.80 24.51
C ARG A 446 49.65 -21.29 23.07
N THR A 447 49.03 -20.58 22.12
CA THR A 447 48.93 -21.06 20.72
C THR A 447 50.24 -20.96 19.93
N GLU A 448 51.31 -20.43 20.54
CA GLU A 448 52.63 -20.24 19.92
C GLU A 448 53.73 -21.09 20.58
N GLN A 449 53.41 -21.87 21.62
CA GLN A 449 54.33 -22.84 22.22
C GLN A 449 53.64 -24.21 22.28
N VAL A 450 53.93 -25.04 21.28
CA VAL A 450 53.43 -26.43 21.22
C VAL A 450 53.95 -27.19 22.43
N GLY A 451 53.04 -27.60 23.32
CA GLY A 451 53.37 -28.30 24.57
C GLY A 451 53.33 -27.46 25.84
N PHE A 452 53.04 -26.15 25.79
CA PHE A 452 52.93 -25.33 27.00
C PHE A 452 51.52 -25.38 27.62
N THR A 453 51.40 -26.03 28.77
CA THR A 453 50.23 -26.01 29.67
C THR A 453 50.49 -25.05 30.84
N GLY A 454 50.04 -23.80 30.69
CA GLY A 454 50.09 -22.81 31.77
C GLY A 454 48.91 -22.97 32.73
N SER A 455 49.08 -22.54 33.98
CA SER A 455 47.95 -22.40 34.89
C SER A 455 47.11 -21.18 34.49
N VAL A 456 45.80 -21.27 34.68
CA VAL A 456 44.91 -20.09 34.55
C VAL A 456 45.38 -18.95 35.47
N LEU A 457 45.90 -19.31 36.65
CA LEU A 457 46.35 -18.39 37.68
C LEU A 457 47.60 -17.59 37.27
N ASP A 458 48.38 -18.05 36.28
CA ASP A 458 49.55 -17.33 35.76
C ASP A 458 49.14 -16.05 34.98
N TYR A 459 47.86 -15.97 34.63
CA TYR A 459 47.28 -14.94 33.77
C TYR A 459 46.03 -14.28 34.36
N PHE A 460 45.36 -14.91 35.32
CA PHE A 460 44.03 -14.52 35.76
C PHE A 460 43.75 -14.76 37.25
N ASP A 461 43.36 -13.68 37.94
CA ASP A 461 42.83 -13.68 39.29
C ASP A 461 41.34 -14.06 39.26
N PHE A 462 40.96 -15.20 39.86
CA PHE A 462 39.55 -15.61 39.91
C PHE A 462 38.71 -14.67 40.79
N LYS A 463 37.66 -14.11 40.19
CA LYS A 463 36.60 -13.36 40.89
C LYS A 463 35.61 -14.31 41.56
N GLN A 464 35.22 -15.37 40.84
CA GLN A 464 34.25 -16.36 41.30
C GLN A 464 34.34 -17.63 40.46
N ILE A 465 34.09 -18.80 41.06
CA ILE A 465 33.68 -20.00 40.34
C ILE A 465 32.32 -20.41 40.91
N THR A 466 31.36 -20.79 40.07
CA THR A 466 30.13 -21.47 40.52
C THR A 466 29.94 -22.75 39.75
N ILE A 467 29.81 -23.85 40.48
CA ILE A 467 29.55 -25.18 39.95
C ILE A 467 28.11 -25.54 40.30
N TRP A 468 27.39 -26.08 39.31
CA TRP A 468 26.00 -26.49 39.46
C TRP A 468 25.85 -27.90 38.88
N THR A 469 25.52 -28.88 39.71
CA THR A 469 25.11 -30.22 39.23
C THR A 469 23.70 -30.07 38.68
N CYS A 470 23.50 -30.33 37.39
CA CYS A 470 22.23 -30.23 36.69
C CYS A 470 21.74 -31.62 36.31
N GLN A 471 20.62 -32.05 36.90
CA GLN A 471 20.08 -33.40 36.73
C GLN A 471 18.64 -33.36 36.17
N HIS A 472 18.33 -34.36 35.33
CA HIS A 472 16.97 -34.73 34.96
C HIS A 472 16.94 -36.25 34.79
N GLU A 473 16.10 -36.94 35.58
CA GLU A 473 16.08 -38.41 35.64
C GLU A 473 17.49 -38.97 35.95
N GLU A 474 17.92 -40.02 35.24
CA GLU A 474 19.27 -40.62 35.35
C GLU A 474 20.37 -39.82 34.63
N LYS A 475 20.03 -38.68 33.98
CA LYS A 475 20.99 -37.87 33.22
C LYS A 475 21.48 -36.71 34.09
N GLU A 476 22.76 -36.74 34.46
CA GLU A 476 23.46 -35.64 35.15
C GLU A 476 24.51 -35.00 34.22
N PHE A 477 24.61 -33.67 34.25
CA PHE A 477 25.79 -32.94 33.76
C PHE A 477 26.05 -31.73 34.65
N THR A 478 27.29 -31.27 34.69
CA THR A 478 27.69 -30.15 35.55
C THR A 478 27.90 -28.88 34.75
N ARG A 479 27.16 -27.83 35.09
CA ARG A 479 27.37 -26.48 34.57
C ARG A 479 28.43 -25.78 35.42
N VAL A 480 29.44 -25.22 34.76
CA VAL A 480 30.44 -24.37 35.40
C VAL A 480 30.31 -22.94 34.88
N VAL A 481 30.39 -21.98 35.79
CA VAL A 481 30.70 -20.58 35.45
C VAL A 481 32.03 -20.22 36.09
N ASN A 482 33.03 -20.00 35.25
CA ASN A 482 34.33 -19.47 35.66
C ASN A 482 34.31 -17.96 35.42
N HIS A 483 34.60 -17.16 36.44
CA HIS A 483 34.63 -15.70 36.36
C HIS A 483 35.93 -15.18 36.95
N PHE A 484 36.74 -14.49 36.13
CA PHE A 484 38.13 -14.17 36.46
C PHE A 484 38.60 -12.90 35.76
N THR A 485 39.44 -12.11 36.43
CA THR A 485 40.06 -10.89 35.88
C THR A 485 41.51 -11.12 35.52
N THR A 486 42.05 -10.40 34.54
CA THR A 486 43.46 -10.50 34.14
C THR A 486 44.41 -10.04 35.24
N ALA A 487 45.38 -10.90 35.59
CA ALA A 487 46.47 -10.59 36.50
C ALA A 487 47.53 -9.68 35.84
N THR A 488 48.51 -9.21 36.61
CA THR A 488 49.54 -8.26 36.15
C THR A 488 50.43 -8.78 35.03
N ASP A 489 50.73 -10.08 35.00
CA ASP A 489 51.57 -10.70 33.96
C ASP A 489 50.84 -10.91 32.61
N PHE A 490 49.52 -10.72 32.58
CA PHE A 490 48.72 -10.70 31.37
C PHE A 490 49.19 -9.65 30.34
N ASN A 491 50.00 -8.69 30.79
CA ASN A 491 50.67 -7.71 29.96
C ASN A 491 51.65 -8.28 28.91
N ARG A 492 51.99 -9.58 28.94
CA ARG A 492 52.75 -10.28 27.89
C ARG A 492 51.87 -10.76 26.73
N VAL A 493 50.56 -10.90 26.96
CA VAL A 493 49.60 -11.44 26.01
C VAL A 493 49.19 -10.39 24.98
N LYS A 494 49.34 -10.74 23.69
CA LYS A 494 48.97 -9.91 22.53
C LYS A 494 47.58 -10.24 21.98
N GLN A 495 47.06 -11.44 22.21
CA GLN A 495 45.70 -11.82 21.86
C GLN A 495 45.19 -13.02 22.67
N VAL A 496 43.88 -13.02 22.87
CA VAL A 496 43.09 -14.12 23.41
C VAL A 496 42.18 -14.63 22.30
N GLN A 497 42.51 -15.77 21.73
CA GLN A 497 41.56 -16.61 21.03
C GLN A 497 40.62 -17.24 22.07
N TYR A 498 39.34 -17.48 21.75
CA TYR A 498 38.42 -18.07 22.73
C TYR A 498 37.27 -18.89 22.14
N TYR A 499 36.87 -19.94 22.84
CA TYR A 499 35.79 -20.84 22.39
C TYR A 499 34.38 -20.35 22.74
N ASP A 500 33.39 -20.92 22.04
CA ASP A 500 31.96 -20.69 22.22
C ASP A 500 31.56 -20.91 23.69
N GLY A 501 30.94 -19.90 24.33
CA GLY A 501 30.65 -19.88 25.77
C GLY A 501 31.57 -19.02 26.62
N VAL A 502 32.71 -18.53 26.09
CA VAL A 502 33.54 -17.49 26.73
C VAL A 502 33.06 -16.09 26.35
N THR A 503 32.94 -15.22 27.35
CA THR A 503 32.64 -13.78 27.21
C THR A 503 33.81 -12.98 27.78
N ILE A 504 34.34 -12.01 27.02
CA ILE A 504 35.44 -11.13 27.45
C ILE A 504 34.90 -9.71 27.60
N LEU A 505 34.84 -9.22 28.84
CA LEU A 505 34.41 -7.88 29.19
C LEU A 505 35.64 -7.04 29.54
N LYS A 506 36.07 -6.14 28.65
CA LYS A 506 37.01 -5.10 29.07
C LYS A 506 36.25 -4.12 29.97
N ASN A 507 36.76 -3.81 31.16
CA ASN A 507 36.24 -2.68 31.90
C ASN A 507 36.69 -1.38 31.20
N ILE A 508 35.72 -0.50 30.89
CA ILE A 508 35.93 0.72 30.10
C ILE A 508 35.93 1.97 31.02
N THR A 509 35.58 1.82 32.30
CA THR A 509 35.24 2.96 33.18
C THR A 509 36.41 3.88 33.51
N ASN A 510 37.67 3.42 33.51
CA ASN A 510 38.83 4.30 33.68
C ASN A 510 39.70 4.36 32.42
N ARG A 511 40.20 5.57 32.12
CA ARG A 511 41.03 5.85 30.93
C ARG A 511 42.51 5.41 31.06
N ARG A 512 42.84 4.52 31.99
CA ARG A 512 44.18 3.91 32.09
C ARG A 512 44.14 2.56 31.37
N ASN A 513 45.17 2.24 30.58
CA ASN A 513 45.16 1.03 29.75
C ASN A 513 45.23 -0.27 30.55
N ASP A 514 45.56 -0.16 31.84
CA ASP A 514 45.83 -1.24 32.80
C ASP A 514 44.56 -1.78 33.49
N ASP A 515 43.36 -1.22 33.21
CA ASP A 515 42.08 -1.76 33.68
C ASP A 515 41.93 -3.23 33.23
N PRO A 516 41.82 -4.19 34.17
CA PRO A 516 41.89 -5.61 33.85
C PRO A 516 40.66 -6.08 33.04
N LEU A 517 40.88 -7.04 32.14
CA LEU A 517 39.76 -7.69 31.44
C LEU A 517 39.09 -8.65 32.40
N GLU A 518 37.76 -8.61 32.47
CA GLU A 518 36.92 -9.52 33.23
C GLU A 518 36.34 -10.56 32.26
N ILE A 519 36.68 -11.83 32.45
CA ILE A 519 36.33 -12.93 31.55
C ILE A 519 35.41 -13.91 32.27
N ILE A 520 34.36 -14.34 31.56
CA ILE A 520 33.35 -15.28 32.04
C ILE A 520 33.26 -16.44 31.04
N GLU A 521 33.67 -17.65 31.43
CA GLU A 521 33.34 -18.88 30.70
C GLU A 521 32.07 -19.50 31.31
N VAL A 522 31.08 -19.81 30.47
CA VAL A 522 30.01 -20.75 30.81
C VAL A 522 30.21 -22.02 30.00
N LYS A 523 30.48 -23.14 30.67
CA LYS A 523 30.61 -24.46 30.05
C LYS A 523 29.76 -25.51 30.77
N TYR A 524 29.48 -26.58 30.04
CA TYR A 524 28.75 -27.75 30.53
C TYR A 524 29.66 -28.98 30.40
N LEU A 525 29.61 -29.88 31.37
CA LEU A 525 30.50 -31.04 31.47
C LEU A 525 29.68 -32.32 31.73
N ASP A 526 29.84 -33.32 30.89
CA ASP A 526 29.62 -34.72 31.27
C ASP A 526 30.75 -35.09 32.22
N GLU A 527 30.49 -35.06 33.54
CA GLU A 527 31.50 -35.38 34.55
C GLU A 527 32.02 -36.81 34.44
N SER A 528 31.18 -37.75 34.00
CA SER A 528 31.50 -39.18 33.94
C SER A 528 32.51 -39.51 32.83
N ARG A 529 32.47 -38.77 31.71
CA ARG A 529 33.38 -38.91 30.57
C ARG A 529 34.41 -37.78 30.48
N ASN A 530 34.35 -36.81 31.39
CA ASN A 530 35.11 -35.55 31.37
C ASN A 530 35.00 -34.79 30.04
N ARG A 531 33.79 -34.71 29.46
CA ARG A 531 33.56 -34.11 28.13
C ARG A 531 32.78 -32.80 28.21
N VAL A 532 33.25 -31.81 27.46
CA VAL A 532 32.56 -30.52 27.32
C VAL A 532 31.33 -30.68 26.42
N LEU A 533 30.18 -30.15 26.85
CA LEU A 533 28.90 -30.26 26.17
C LEU A 533 28.43 -28.92 25.61
N LYS A 534 27.92 -28.92 24.37
CA LYS A 534 27.02 -27.91 23.85
C LYS A 534 25.61 -28.29 24.29
N PHE A 535 25.17 -27.74 25.42
CA PHE A 535 23.83 -28.03 25.96
C PHE A 535 22.76 -27.22 25.22
N LEU A 536 21.78 -27.92 24.66
CA LEU A 536 20.62 -27.37 23.96
C LEU A 536 19.34 -27.80 24.70
N GLY A 537 19.03 -27.09 25.78
CA GLY A 537 17.90 -27.38 26.66
C GLY A 537 17.66 -26.24 27.66
N LYS A 538 16.84 -26.51 28.69
CA LYS A 538 16.48 -25.52 29.72
C LYS A 538 17.04 -25.91 31.08
N LEU A 539 17.35 -24.90 31.90
CA LEU A 539 17.88 -25.06 33.26
C LEU A 539 17.02 -24.31 34.28
N LYS A 540 16.82 -24.92 35.44
CA LYS A 540 16.14 -24.33 36.62
C LYS A 540 17.06 -24.47 37.81
N PHE A 541 17.56 -23.38 38.37
CA PHE A 541 18.44 -23.41 39.54
C PHE A 541 17.61 -23.50 40.83
N VAL A 542 17.91 -24.47 41.71
CA VAL A 542 17.02 -24.88 42.81
C VAL A 542 17.35 -24.14 44.12
N ASP A 543 18.58 -24.27 44.62
CA ASP A 543 18.98 -23.83 45.97
C ASP A 543 19.54 -22.41 46.01
N ALA A 544 19.29 -21.64 44.96
CA ALA A 544 20.03 -20.43 44.68
C ALA A 544 19.43 -19.19 45.35
N SER A 545 20.16 -18.59 46.29
CA SER A 545 19.76 -17.29 46.85
C SER A 545 19.88 -16.17 45.79
N ASP A 546 19.10 -15.10 45.93
CA ASP A 546 19.23 -13.90 45.09
C ASP A 546 20.61 -13.21 45.22
N LYS A 547 21.46 -13.62 46.17
CA LYS A 547 22.87 -13.21 46.27
C LYS A 547 23.80 -14.12 45.47
N ASP A 548 23.51 -15.42 45.37
CA ASP A 548 24.30 -16.42 44.63
C ASP A 548 24.06 -16.34 43.12
N ILE A 549 22.83 -16.02 42.68
CA ILE A 549 22.55 -15.56 41.31
C ILE A 549 22.31 -14.05 41.31
N LYS A 550 23.21 -13.30 41.96
CA LYS A 550 23.36 -11.88 41.61
C LYS A 550 23.70 -11.82 40.12
N PRO A 551 22.87 -11.18 39.27
CA PRO A 551 23.27 -10.94 37.89
C PRO A 551 24.50 -10.04 37.92
N ILE A 552 25.60 -10.51 37.34
CA ILE A 552 26.84 -9.72 37.15
C ILE A 552 26.44 -8.36 36.58
N SER A 553 26.91 -7.27 37.17
CA SER A 553 26.30 -5.94 37.07
C SER A 553 26.18 -5.44 35.62
N PHE A 554 25.03 -5.71 34.97
CA PHE A 554 24.83 -5.54 33.53
C PHE A 554 24.62 -4.07 33.11
N THR A 555 25.70 -3.29 33.07
CA THR A 555 25.70 -1.93 32.51
C THR A 555 25.93 -1.89 30.99
N THR A 556 26.42 -2.97 30.37
CA THR A 556 27.01 -2.95 29.01
C THR A 556 26.45 -4.00 28.04
N LEU A 557 25.27 -4.57 28.28
CA LEU A 557 24.70 -5.61 27.40
C LEU A 557 23.63 -5.04 26.46
N THR A 558 24.06 -4.32 25.42
CA THR A 558 23.18 -3.68 24.42
C THR A 558 23.05 -4.52 23.16
N ASP A 559 24.13 -5.22 22.79
CA ASP A 559 24.47 -5.47 21.39
C ASP A 559 24.06 -6.86 20.89
N VAL A 560 23.43 -7.66 21.76
CA VAL A 560 23.22 -9.09 21.52
C VAL A 560 21.76 -9.44 21.22
N TYR A 561 20.77 -8.66 21.68
CA TYR A 561 19.43 -9.23 21.89
C TYR A 561 18.17 -8.35 21.78
N LYS A 562 18.21 -7.23 21.05
CA LYS A 562 17.02 -6.67 20.38
C LYS A 562 17.15 -6.95 18.86
N LEU A 563 16.11 -7.09 18.03
CA LEU A 563 14.76 -6.51 18.06
C LEU A 563 14.76 -4.96 18.08
N SER A 564 15.78 -4.33 17.48
CA SER A 564 15.77 -2.91 17.14
C SER A 564 15.31 -2.68 15.69
N THR A 565 15.55 -3.63 14.79
CA THR A 565 15.31 -3.51 13.34
C THR A 565 13.83 -3.52 12.89
N GLU A 566 12.87 -3.56 13.81
CA GLU A 566 11.43 -3.26 13.53
C GLU A 566 10.96 -1.96 14.23
N PHE A 567 11.86 -1.28 14.95
CA PHE A 567 11.60 0.00 15.63
C PHE A 567 12.15 1.16 14.80
N ASP A 568 11.45 2.29 14.89
CA ASP A 568 11.68 3.51 14.10
C ASP A 568 12.01 3.30 12.61
N PHE A 569 10.96 2.98 11.84
CA PHE A 569 10.78 3.58 10.52
C PHE A 569 10.81 5.11 10.68
N LEU A 570 12.01 5.67 10.52
CA LEU A 570 12.26 7.09 10.40
C LEU A 570 11.51 7.64 9.18
N SER A 571 10.86 8.80 9.33
CA SER A 571 10.35 9.53 8.16
C SER A 571 11.50 9.95 7.23
N PRO A 572 11.25 10.36 5.97
CA PRO A 572 12.31 10.80 5.05
C PRO A 572 13.13 12.00 5.53
N LYS A 573 12.73 12.64 6.65
CA LYS A 573 13.38 13.78 7.30
C LYS A 573 13.76 13.47 8.76
N GLU A 574 13.89 12.20 9.10
CA GLU A 574 14.38 11.71 10.38
C GLU A 574 15.63 10.84 10.12
N VAL A 575 16.67 10.95 10.96
CA VAL A 575 17.94 10.21 10.82
C VAL A 575 18.42 9.71 12.18
N TYR A 576 19.08 8.55 12.20
CA TYR A 576 19.78 8.08 13.40
C TYR A 576 21.08 8.86 13.57
N LYS A 577 21.45 9.16 14.83
CA LYS A 577 22.67 9.91 15.17
C LYS A 577 23.58 9.07 16.07
N THR A 578 24.61 8.47 15.48
CA THR A 578 25.68 7.78 16.21
C THR A 578 26.85 8.76 16.41
N TYR A 579 27.04 9.22 17.64
CA TYR A 579 28.20 10.07 17.98
C TYR A 579 29.51 9.30 17.86
N VAL A 580 30.55 9.99 17.36
CA VAL A 580 31.92 9.46 17.28
C VAL A 580 32.76 10.15 18.36
N ILE A 581 33.76 9.46 18.92
CA ILE A 581 34.41 9.79 20.20
C ILE A 581 35.28 11.08 20.17
N GLY A 582 35.25 11.86 19.08
CA GLY A 582 35.91 13.16 18.96
C GLY A 582 34.94 14.33 19.13
N ASN A 583 35.16 15.20 20.12
CA ASN A 583 34.36 16.41 20.34
C ASN A 583 34.47 17.47 19.21
N LYS A 584 35.37 17.29 18.23
CA LYS A 584 35.56 18.16 17.06
C LYS A 584 36.00 17.36 15.83
N GLY A 585 35.35 17.61 14.70
CA GLY A 585 35.63 16.97 13.41
C GLY A 585 34.48 17.14 12.43
N SER A 586 34.64 16.62 11.22
CA SER A 586 33.55 16.54 10.24
C SER A 586 32.37 15.76 10.82
N ILE A 587 31.14 16.19 10.57
CA ILE A 587 29.97 15.30 10.70
C ILE A 587 29.81 14.61 9.36
N VAL A 588 29.43 13.33 9.34
CA VAL A 588 29.22 12.57 8.11
C VAL A 588 27.80 12.00 8.09
N GLU A 589 27.20 11.98 6.91
CA GLU A 589 25.90 11.39 6.64
C GLU A 589 26.10 10.19 5.70
N VAL A 590 25.71 8.98 6.10
CA VAL A 590 26.00 7.74 5.37
C VAL A 590 24.73 7.00 4.97
N GLY A 591 24.73 6.47 3.75
CA GLY A 591 23.57 5.91 3.07
C GLY A 591 22.69 7.00 2.44
N GLN A 592 21.45 6.64 2.13
CA GLN A 592 20.41 7.60 1.75
C GLN A 592 19.05 7.09 2.21
N TYR A 593 18.06 7.99 2.29
CA TYR A 593 16.67 7.57 2.36
C TYR A 593 16.30 6.75 1.12
N TYR A 594 15.90 5.49 1.33
CA TYR A 594 15.40 4.66 0.24
C TYR A 594 14.06 5.21 -0.25
N GLU A 595 14.04 5.72 -1.48
CA GLU A 595 12.80 6.19 -2.09
C GLU A 595 11.75 5.08 -2.18
N ASN A 596 12.18 3.82 -2.20
CA ASN A 596 11.38 2.67 -2.60
C ASN A 596 11.65 1.48 -1.67
N GLU A 597 10.62 0.99 -0.98
CA GLU A 597 10.71 -0.28 -0.25
C GLU A 597 10.25 -1.43 -1.16
N LEU A 598 10.98 -2.54 -1.12
CA LEU A 598 10.53 -3.84 -1.61
C LEU A 598 9.55 -4.41 -0.59
N GLY A 599 8.25 -4.18 -0.82
CA GLY A 599 7.14 -4.78 -0.05
C GLY A 599 6.98 -6.30 -0.23
N ALA A 600 8.10 -7.00 -0.39
CA ALA A 600 8.21 -8.42 -0.64
C ALA A 600 8.39 -9.17 0.69
N SER A 601 7.57 -10.18 0.95
CA SER A 601 7.77 -11.05 2.13
C SER A 601 9.02 -11.93 2.00
N SER A 602 9.44 -12.27 0.78
CA SER A 602 10.75 -12.87 0.51
C SER A 602 11.27 -12.56 -0.89
N ILE A 603 12.59 -12.44 -1.03
CA ILE A 603 13.31 -12.28 -2.31
C ILE A 603 14.22 -13.48 -2.58
N MET A 604 14.37 -13.92 -3.83
CA MET A 604 15.17 -15.10 -4.21
C MET A 604 16.55 -14.67 -4.75
N CYS A 605 17.59 -14.77 -3.93
CA CYS A 605 18.96 -14.34 -4.24
C CYS A 605 19.90 -15.48 -4.59
N GLU A 606 20.61 -15.38 -5.72
CA GLU A 606 21.67 -16.28 -6.15
C GLU A 606 23.00 -15.48 -6.15
N TYR A 607 24.11 -16.06 -5.68
CA TYR A 607 25.39 -15.33 -5.62
C TYR A 607 25.87 -14.93 -7.02
N THR A 608 26.45 -13.74 -7.16
CA THR A 608 26.97 -13.27 -8.45
C THR A 608 28.29 -12.53 -8.31
N THR A 609 29.11 -12.63 -9.34
CA THR A 609 30.22 -11.71 -9.58
C THR A 609 29.80 -10.71 -10.66
N LEU A 610 30.08 -9.43 -10.46
CA LEU A 610 29.89 -8.40 -11.47
C LEU A 610 31.23 -7.96 -12.05
N THR A 611 31.25 -7.60 -13.33
CA THR A 611 32.38 -6.89 -13.92
C THR A 611 32.55 -5.51 -13.29
N LYS A 612 33.75 -4.93 -13.40
CA LYS A 612 34.00 -3.55 -12.96
C LYS A 612 33.12 -2.54 -13.71
N GLU A 613 32.80 -2.83 -14.97
CA GLU A 613 31.95 -2.01 -15.83
C GLU A 613 30.49 -2.05 -15.38
N GLU A 614 29.92 -3.23 -15.09
CA GLU A 614 28.58 -3.35 -14.49
C GLU A 614 28.51 -2.66 -13.12
N SER A 615 29.51 -2.85 -12.25
CA SER A 615 29.52 -2.22 -10.93
C SER A 615 29.69 -0.71 -10.97
N GLN A 616 30.23 -0.13 -12.05
CA GLN A 616 30.28 1.32 -12.27
C GLN A 616 28.98 1.83 -12.89
N LYS A 617 28.45 1.12 -13.90
CA LYS A 617 27.20 1.47 -14.59
C LYS A 617 25.98 1.50 -13.66
N LEU A 618 25.95 0.65 -12.65
CA LEU A 618 24.84 0.53 -11.69
C LEU A 618 25.02 1.37 -10.41
N GLU A 619 25.99 2.29 -10.38
CA GLU A 619 26.29 3.19 -9.25
C GLU A 619 26.36 2.52 -7.86
N LEU A 620 26.84 1.26 -7.77
CA LEU A 620 26.76 0.42 -6.56
C LEU A 620 27.64 0.90 -5.37
N GLU A 621 28.18 2.11 -5.40
CA GLU A 621 28.93 2.73 -4.29
C GLU A 621 27.98 3.20 -3.16
N PRO A 622 28.45 3.25 -1.90
CA PRO A 622 27.68 3.81 -0.80
C PRO A 622 27.63 5.34 -0.91
N LYS A 623 26.47 5.94 -0.66
CA LYS A 623 26.32 7.40 -0.72
C LYS A 623 26.77 8.02 0.59
N VAL A 624 27.57 9.08 0.51
CA VAL A 624 28.11 9.77 1.69
C VAL A 624 28.14 11.28 1.47
N ALA A 625 27.74 12.05 2.49
CA ALA A 625 27.97 13.48 2.57
C ALA A 625 28.77 13.86 3.82
N ILE A 626 29.52 14.95 3.74
CA ILE A 626 30.18 15.61 4.87
C ILE A 626 29.40 16.88 5.20
N VAL A 627 29.23 17.16 6.49
CA VAL A 627 28.75 18.44 7.02
C VAL A 627 29.93 19.10 7.74
N GLU A 628 30.34 20.26 7.21
CA GLU A 628 31.49 21.07 7.65
C GLU A 628 31.09 22.56 7.71
N GLU A 629 31.88 23.40 8.38
CA GLU A 629 31.66 24.84 8.45
C GLU A 629 31.79 25.47 7.05
N SER A 630 30.87 26.36 6.65
CA SER A 630 30.87 26.94 5.30
C SER A 630 31.99 27.97 5.13
N GLU A 631 32.80 27.83 4.08
CA GLU A 631 33.87 28.80 3.74
C GLU A 631 33.30 30.22 3.50
N GLU A 632 32.05 30.32 3.05
CA GLU A 632 31.35 31.59 2.82
C GLU A 632 30.64 32.13 4.09
N SER A 633 30.42 31.31 5.13
CA SER A 633 29.66 31.69 6.32
C SER A 633 30.04 30.87 7.55
N LYS A 634 30.81 31.48 8.46
CA LYS A 634 31.30 30.87 9.71
C LYS A 634 30.20 30.50 10.72
N ASP A 635 29.00 31.03 10.55
CA ASP A 635 27.84 30.74 11.40
C ASP A 635 26.94 29.62 10.83
N LEU A 636 27.27 29.04 9.67
CA LEU A 636 26.45 28.03 8.98
C LEU A 636 27.24 26.77 8.60
N LEU A 637 26.71 25.60 8.98
CA LEU A 637 27.21 24.31 8.54
C LEU A 637 26.69 23.97 7.13
N GLY A 638 27.61 23.78 6.19
CA GLY A 638 27.33 23.36 4.81
C GLY A 638 27.41 21.84 4.61
N ARG A 639 26.48 21.28 3.85
CA ARG A 639 26.44 19.85 3.48
C ARG A 639 27.00 19.62 2.08
N LYS A 640 28.02 18.77 1.96
CA LYS A 640 28.78 18.47 0.72
C LYS A 640 28.81 16.97 0.46
N VAL A 641 28.14 16.52 -0.61
CA VAL A 641 28.17 15.12 -1.05
C VAL A 641 29.55 14.76 -1.61
N ILE A 642 30.09 13.60 -1.23
CA ILE A 642 31.38 13.11 -1.71
C ILE A 642 31.18 12.35 -3.03
N LYS A 643 32.03 12.57 -4.03
CA LYS A 643 32.00 11.80 -5.29
C LYS A 643 32.65 10.43 -5.10
N ASN A 644 32.20 9.43 -5.85
CA ASN A 644 32.70 8.04 -5.78
C ASN A 644 34.22 7.90 -6.00
N THR A 645 34.83 8.76 -6.83
CA THR A 645 36.30 8.84 -7.00
C THR A 645 37.01 9.28 -5.72
N ASP A 646 36.39 10.23 -5.01
CA ASP A 646 36.96 10.94 -3.88
C ASP A 646 36.62 10.21 -2.57
N LEU A 647 35.59 9.36 -2.57
CA LEU A 647 35.19 8.51 -1.45
C LEU A 647 36.36 7.64 -0.96
N LYS A 648 37.27 7.25 -1.85
CA LYS A 648 38.53 6.53 -1.53
C LYS A 648 39.57 7.38 -0.77
N ASN A 649 39.38 8.69 -0.65
CA ASN A 649 40.15 9.57 0.24
C ASN A 649 39.55 9.68 1.64
N TYR A 650 38.34 9.15 1.84
CA TYR A 650 37.60 9.18 3.11
C TYR A 650 37.29 7.78 3.65
N PHE A 651 37.26 6.74 2.80
CA PHE A 651 36.94 5.36 3.15
C PHE A 651 37.76 4.35 2.34
N ASN A 652 38.15 3.23 2.96
CA ASN A 652 38.31 1.97 2.23
C ASN A 652 36.92 1.36 1.97
N ILE A 653 36.73 0.63 0.87
CA ILE A 653 35.41 0.09 0.47
C ILE A 653 35.56 -1.35 -0.04
N GLU A 654 34.85 -2.28 0.58
CA GLU A 654 34.69 -3.67 0.15
C GLU A 654 33.24 -3.94 -0.27
N LYS A 655 33.04 -4.87 -1.22
CA LYS A 655 31.73 -5.12 -1.86
C LYS A 655 31.45 -6.59 -2.10
N GLN A 656 30.19 -7.00 -1.95
CA GLN A 656 29.67 -8.32 -2.31
C GLN A 656 28.30 -8.19 -3.00
N PHE A 657 28.01 -9.10 -3.94
CA PHE A 657 26.83 -9.02 -4.82
C PHE A 657 26.05 -10.34 -4.89
N TRP A 658 24.72 -10.25 -5.01
CA TRP A 658 23.83 -11.38 -5.32
C TRP A 658 22.76 -10.93 -6.31
N ASN A 659 22.52 -11.72 -7.37
CA ASN A 659 21.40 -11.54 -8.28
C ASN A 659 20.11 -12.02 -7.59
N CYS A 660 19.26 -11.07 -7.24
CA CYS A 660 18.07 -11.24 -6.44
C CYS A 660 16.82 -11.03 -7.29
N THR A 661 16.11 -12.12 -7.60
CA THR A 661 14.87 -12.08 -8.39
C THR A 661 13.67 -11.79 -7.49
N TYR A 662 12.88 -10.79 -7.87
CA TYR A 662 11.57 -10.51 -7.25
C TYR A 662 10.55 -10.15 -8.33
N GLY A 663 9.46 -10.92 -8.41
CA GLY A 663 8.50 -10.84 -9.50
C GLY A 663 9.19 -11.06 -10.84
N ARG A 664 9.26 -10.01 -11.67
CA ARG A 664 9.99 -9.99 -12.95
C ARG A 664 11.24 -9.11 -12.97
N SER A 665 11.51 -8.37 -11.90
CA SER A 665 12.70 -7.51 -11.84
C SER A 665 13.88 -8.25 -11.23
N GLU A 666 15.04 -8.11 -11.86
CA GLU A 666 16.30 -8.53 -11.28
C GLU A 666 16.88 -7.39 -10.44
N TYR A 667 17.24 -7.71 -9.20
CA TYR A 667 17.94 -6.84 -8.27
C TYR A 667 19.35 -7.36 -8.05
N ILE A 668 20.23 -6.48 -7.60
CA ILE A 668 21.53 -6.80 -7.05
C ILE A 668 21.46 -6.43 -5.58
N ARG A 669 21.46 -7.43 -4.69
CA ARG A 669 21.78 -7.15 -3.28
C ARG A 669 23.24 -6.73 -3.25
N VAL A 670 23.49 -5.49 -2.85
CA VAL A 670 24.81 -4.96 -2.57
C VAL A 670 25.02 -5.01 -1.06
N HIS A 671 26.13 -5.59 -0.65
CA HIS A 671 26.67 -5.43 0.70
C HIS A 671 27.94 -4.60 0.58
N ASN A 672 27.87 -3.34 1.01
CA ASN A 672 28.96 -2.37 1.00
C ASN A 672 29.53 -2.25 2.41
N LYS A 673 30.83 -2.48 2.59
CA LYS A 673 31.53 -2.28 3.86
C LYS A 673 32.56 -1.16 3.72
N LEU A 674 32.35 -0.07 4.45
CA LEU A 674 33.17 1.13 4.46
C LEU A 674 34.08 1.16 5.70
N THR A 675 35.27 1.77 5.59
CA THR A 675 36.16 2.00 6.74
C THR A 675 36.81 3.38 6.69
N TRP A 676 36.48 4.29 7.61
CA TRP A 676 36.93 5.70 7.57
C TRP A 676 38.46 5.85 7.60
N THR A 677 39.02 6.48 6.57
CA THR A 677 40.45 6.81 6.47
C THR A 677 40.74 8.13 7.18
N ARG A 678 41.67 8.10 8.14
CA ARG A 678 41.92 9.14 9.16
C ARG A 678 42.50 10.49 8.68
N LYS A 679 42.27 10.92 7.43
CA LYS A 679 42.75 12.22 6.91
C LYS A 679 42.03 13.43 7.54
N LYS A 680 40.83 13.23 8.08
CA LYS A 680 40.08 14.21 8.91
C LYS A 680 39.57 13.52 10.19
N SER A 681 39.40 14.29 11.27
CA SER A 681 38.67 13.81 12.45
C SER A 681 37.16 13.77 12.17
N LEU A 682 36.46 12.87 12.86
CA LEU A 682 35.04 12.58 12.66
C LEU A 682 34.31 12.78 13.99
N HIS A 683 33.23 13.56 13.99
CA HIS A 683 32.51 14.00 15.19
C HIS A 683 31.22 13.21 15.43
N ALA A 684 30.40 13.03 14.40
CA ALA A 684 29.18 12.25 14.47
C ALA A 684 28.86 11.66 13.10
N ILE A 685 28.11 10.56 13.11
CA ILE A 685 27.58 9.90 11.92
C ILE A 685 26.06 9.97 12.00
N HIS A 686 25.48 10.72 11.09
CA HIS A 686 24.07 10.58 10.76
C HIS A 686 23.93 9.42 9.78
N HIS A 687 22.97 8.54 10.00
CA HIS A 687 22.75 7.40 9.11
C HIS A 687 21.26 7.11 8.91
N PHE A 688 20.97 6.58 7.74
CA PHE A 688 19.64 6.14 7.35
C PHE A 688 19.43 4.66 7.72
N ASP A 689 18.20 4.18 7.51
CA ASP A 689 17.87 2.76 7.59
C ASP A 689 18.77 1.91 6.67
N GLY A 690 18.90 0.61 6.95
CA GLY A 690 19.77 -0.31 6.20
C GLY A 690 21.28 -0.05 6.33
N VAL A 691 21.68 0.92 7.17
CA VAL A 691 23.06 1.24 7.51
C VAL A 691 23.32 0.87 8.97
N THR A 692 24.32 0.02 9.22
CA THR A 692 24.81 -0.29 10.57
C THR A 692 26.19 0.29 10.78
N VAL A 693 26.34 1.12 11.83
CA VAL A 693 27.55 1.89 12.12
C VAL A 693 28.24 1.32 13.36
N ASP A 694 29.45 0.77 13.19
CA ASP A 694 30.32 0.28 14.27
C ASP A 694 31.50 1.26 14.49
N VAL A 695 31.80 1.55 15.76
CA VAL A 695 32.70 2.63 16.18
C VAL A 695 33.73 2.09 17.18
N ASP A 696 34.70 1.28 16.71
CA ASP A 696 35.88 0.80 17.46
C ASP A 696 36.91 1.92 17.76
N GLY A 697 36.43 3.11 18.17
CA GLY A 697 37.16 4.24 18.78
C GLY A 697 38.35 4.87 18.03
N LYS A 698 38.82 4.25 16.96
CA LYS A 698 39.96 4.62 16.11
C LYS A 698 39.69 4.28 14.64
N SER A 699 38.81 3.32 14.38
CA SER A 699 38.19 3.05 13.09
C SER A 699 36.69 3.25 13.25
N VAL A 700 36.06 3.67 12.17
CA VAL A 700 34.61 3.58 12.01
C VAL A 700 34.43 2.63 10.84
N GLU A 701 33.70 1.55 11.08
CA GLU A 701 33.24 0.63 10.06
C GLU A 701 31.75 0.86 9.87
N ILE A 702 31.31 0.99 8.61
CA ILE A 702 29.90 1.14 8.28
C ILE A 702 29.55 0.06 7.28
N GLU A 703 28.52 -0.73 7.58
CA GLU A 703 27.95 -1.72 6.66
C GLU A 703 26.61 -1.19 6.13
N GLU A 704 26.52 -1.00 4.82
CA GLU A 704 25.32 -0.60 4.08
C GLU A 704 24.82 -1.82 3.29
N ILE A 705 23.56 -2.21 3.51
CA ILE A 705 22.90 -3.31 2.78
C ILE A 705 21.74 -2.74 1.97
N LYS A 706 21.87 -2.74 0.64
CA LYS A 706 20.87 -2.19 -0.29
C LYS A 706 20.59 -3.11 -1.48
N TYR A 707 19.46 -2.92 -2.15
CA TYR A 707 19.02 -3.77 -3.26
C TYR A 707 18.82 -2.89 -4.50
N VAL A 708 19.77 -2.93 -5.43
CA VAL A 708 19.81 -2.09 -6.63
C VAL A 708 19.14 -2.82 -7.78
N ARG A 709 18.10 -2.27 -8.41
CA ARG A 709 17.50 -2.91 -9.58
C ARG A 709 18.43 -2.82 -10.80
N ARG A 710 18.62 -3.94 -11.51
CA ARG A 710 19.50 -4.01 -12.70
C ARG A 710 19.03 -3.15 -13.87
N ASP A 711 17.71 -2.98 -13.98
CA ASP A 711 17.06 -2.32 -15.12
C ASP A 711 17.31 -0.80 -15.14
N ASP A 712 17.30 -0.16 -13.95
CA ASP A 712 17.25 1.30 -13.80
C ASP A 712 18.02 1.85 -12.58
N SER A 713 19.00 1.11 -12.06
CA SER A 713 19.88 1.47 -10.93
C SER A 713 19.20 1.86 -9.60
N VAL A 714 17.86 1.82 -9.52
CA VAL A 714 17.09 2.24 -8.34
C VAL A 714 17.53 1.45 -7.11
N GLU A 715 17.97 2.17 -6.08
CA GLU A 715 18.15 1.61 -4.75
C GLU A 715 16.80 1.34 -4.05
N HIS A 716 16.65 0.14 -3.51
CA HIS A 716 15.53 -0.27 -2.68
C HIS A 716 15.97 -0.74 -1.28
N LYS A 717 15.16 -0.41 -0.28
CA LYS A 717 15.13 -1.11 1.02
C LYS A 717 14.44 -2.47 0.85
N PHE A 718 14.84 -3.47 1.64
CA PHE A 718 14.11 -4.73 1.75
C PHE A 718 14.12 -5.23 3.21
N GLY A 719 12.94 -5.27 3.83
CA GLY A 719 12.74 -5.76 5.20
C GLY A 719 12.21 -7.19 5.30
N GLY A 720 12.08 -7.91 4.18
CA GLY A 720 11.57 -9.29 4.14
C GLY A 720 12.66 -10.34 4.35
N PHE A 721 12.30 -11.60 4.13
CA PHE A 721 13.24 -12.73 4.24
C PHE A 721 14.04 -12.94 2.95
N VAL A 722 15.36 -12.79 3.00
CA VAL A 722 16.23 -13.21 1.88
C VAL A 722 16.25 -14.73 1.84
N LYS A 723 15.66 -15.32 0.81
CA LYS A 723 15.81 -16.74 0.49
C LYS A 723 16.93 -16.84 -0.53
N PHE A 724 17.97 -17.61 -0.21
CA PHE A 724 19.00 -17.88 -1.19
C PHE A 724 18.56 -19.05 -2.09
N LYS A 725 18.71 -18.88 -3.40
CA LYS A 725 18.38 -19.91 -4.38
C LYS A 725 19.57 -20.86 -4.46
N GLU A 726 19.38 -22.09 -4.01
CA GLU A 726 20.35 -23.16 -4.23
C GLU A 726 20.48 -23.38 -5.74
N SER A 727 21.72 -23.36 -6.25
CA SER A 727 21.96 -23.30 -7.70
C SER A 727 21.60 -24.63 -8.38
N ALA A 728 21.00 -24.54 -9.57
CA ALA A 728 20.27 -25.64 -10.17
C ALA A 728 21.20 -26.70 -10.80
N THR A 729 21.64 -27.67 -9.99
CA THR A 729 22.39 -28.87 -10.42
C THR A 729 21.55 -30.16 -10.35
N GLY A 730 20.25 -30.11 -10.69
CA GLY A 730 19.40 -31.32 -10.70
C GLY A 730 18.02 -31.25 -11.39
N THR A 731 17.90 -31.91 -12.54
CA THR A 731 16.67 -32.46 -13.19
C THR A 731 15.62 -31.50 -13.82
N ASN A 732 14.85 -32.01 -14.81
CA ASN A 732 13.91 -31.26 -15.66
C ASN A 732 12.57 -32.01 -15.85
N GLN A 733 11.41 -31.36 -15.65
CA GLN A 733 10.08 -31.85 -16.08
C GLN A 733 9.11 -30.71 -16.47
N LYS A 734 8.03 -31.01 -17.22
CA LYS A 734 6.96 -30.06 -17.62
C LYS A 734 5.63 -30.24 -16.86
N PRO A 735 4.81 -29.18 -16.70
CA PRO A 735 3.47 -29.22 -16.08
C PRO A 735 2.36 -29.76 -17.01
N PRO A 736 1.15 -30.09 -16.47
CA PRO A 736 0.00 -30.62 -17.22
C PRO A 736 -0.88 -29.55 -17.91
N GLU A 737 -1.63 -29.97 -18.95
CA GLU A 737 -2.65 -29.19 -19.67
C GLU A 737 -4.07 -29.55 -19.23
N CYS A 738 -5.00 -28.60 -19.11
CA CYS A 738 -6.40 -28.83 -18.72
C CYS A 738 -7.42 -28.49 -19.83
N ARG A 739 -8.50 -29.28 -19.97
CA ARG A 739 -9.62 -29.03 -20.90
C ARG A 739 -10.99 -29.30 -20.25
N GLN A 740 -12.03 -28.57 -20.64
CA GLN A 740 -13.38 -28.70 -20.08
C GLN A 740 -14.15 -29.92 -20.64
N GLU A 741 -14.79 -30.63 -19.73
CA GLU A 741 -15.87 -31.63 -19.83
C GLU A 741 -17.14 -31.13 -20.53
N GLN A 742 -17.37 -31.33 -21.83
CA GLN A 742 -18.68 -31.02 -22.43
C GLN A 742 -19.75 -32.05 -22.00
N GLY A 743 -20.96 -31.59 -21.69
CA GLY A 743 -22.08 -32.46 -21.27
C GLY A 743 -21.97 -33.03 -19.86
N HIS A 744 -21.12 -32.46 -18.99
CA HIS A 744 -21.02 -32.87 -17.58
C HIS A 744 -22.34 -32.64 -16.82
N VAL A 745 -22.81 -33.66 -16.10
CA VAL A 745 -24.03 -33.62 -15.26
C VAL A 745 -23.64 -33.44 -13.79
N TYR A 746 -24.30 -32.50 -13.09
CA TYR A 746 -24.03 -32.15 -11.69
C TYR A 746 -23.94 -33.39 -10.79
N ARG A 747 -22.76 -33.64 -10.20
CA ARG A 747 -22.53 -34.73 -9.24
C ARG A 747 -22.63 -34.24 -7.81
N GLU A 748 -23.60 -34.80 -7.09
CA GLU A 748 -23.88 -34.47 -5.68
C GLU A 748 -22.71 -34.83 -4.75
N SER A 749 -21.92 -35.87 -5.07
CA SER A 749 -20.69 -36.23 -4.35
C SER A 749 -19.56 -35.19 -4.45
N TRP A 750 -19.65 -34.26 -5.41
CA TRP A 750 -18.68 -33.17 -5.58
C TRP A 750 -19.21 -31.81 -5.08
N ARG A 751 -20.46 -31.75 -4.60
CA ARG A 751 -21.14 -30.50 -4.18
C ARG A 751 -20.33 -29.68 -3.16
N THR A 752 -20.59 -28.38 -3.10
CA THR A 752 -20.11 -27.53 -2.01
C THR A 752 -20.82 -27.92 -0.72
N THR A 753 -20.06 -28.20 0.35
CA THR A 753 -20.63 -28.51 1.66
C THR A 753 -20.87 -27.21 2.41
N ILE A 754 -22.14 -26.86 2.63
CA ILE A 754 -22.52 -25.64 3.34
C ILE A 754 -22.99 -26.00 4.75
N LYS A 755 -22.59 -25.22 5.74
CA LYS A 755 -23.27 -25.15 7.05
C LYS A 755 -24.02 -23.83 7.17
N ARG A 756 -25.32 -23.90 7.46
CA ARG A 756 -26.12 -22.73 7.89
C ARG A 756 -26.05 -22.64 9.41
N LEU A 757 -25.68 -21.46 9.90
CA LEU A 757 -25.88 -21.11 11.31
C LEU A 757 -27.37 -20.87 11.54
N LYS A 758 -27.95 -21.55 12.53
CA LYS A 758 -29.29 -21.24 13.02
C LYS A 758 -29.20 -21.04 14.53
N LEU A 759 -29.62 -19.87 15.00
CA LEU A 759 -29.84 -19.64 16.43
C LEU A 759 -30.93 -20.60 16.91
N SER A 760 -30.65 -21.31 18.00
CA SER A 760 -31.66 -22.13 18.67
C SER A 760 -32.76 -21.23 19.23
N THR A 761 -34.01 -21.68 19.13
CA THR A 761 -35.17 -21.03 19.77
C THR A 761 -35.47 -21.60 21.16
N GLU A 762 -34.66 -22.56 21.63
CA GLU A 762 -34.74 -23.12 22.98
C GLU A 762 -33.86 -22.33 23.95
N LYS A 763 -34.10 -22.44 25.25
CA LYS A 763 -33.66 -21.45 26.27
C LYS A 763 -32.14 -21.38 26.55
N ASN A 764 -31.32 -22.19 25.87
CA ASN A 764 -29.87 -22.02 25.84
C ASN A 764 -29.48 -21.45 24.46
N ASN A 765 -28.74 -20.34 24.46
CA ASN A 765 -28.32 -19.60 23.25
C ASN A 765 -27.19 -20.31 22.47
N ASP A 766 -27.30 -21.63 22.29
CA ASP A 766 -26.31 -22.45 21.60
C ASP A 766 -26.41 -22.27 20.07
N LEU A 767 -25.27 -21.94 19.46
CA LEU A 767 -25.14 -21.64 18.04
C LEU A 767 -24.93 -22.92 17.21
N VAL A 768 -26.01 -23.49 16.68
CA VAL A 768 -25.98 -24.78 15.96
C VAL A 768 -25.72 -24.58 14.46
N TRP A 769 -24.60 -25.15 14.00
CA TRP A 769 -24.21 -25.19 12.59
C TRP A 769 -24.76 -26.44 11.88
N ASN A 770 -25.84 -26.29 11.12
CA ASN A 770 -26.53 -27.38 10.42
C ASN A 770 -26.05 -27.50 8.96
N TYR A 771 -25.78 -28.70 8.45
CA TYR A 771 -25.47 -28.90 7.04
C TYR A 771 -26.70 -28.64 6.14
N VAL A 772 -26.53 -27.92 5.04
CA VAL A 772 -27.60 -27.57 4.08
C VAL A 772 -27.12 -27.80 2.64
N SER A 773 -28.01 -28.24 1.76
CA SER A 773 -27.68 -28.40 0.32
C SER A 773 -27.60 -27.02 -0.37
N PRO A 774 -26.65 -26.79 -1.30
CA PRO A 774 -26.56 -25.57 -2.09
C PRO A 774 -27.89 -25.11 -2.70
N LYS A 775 -28.70 -26.06 -3.20
CA LYS A 775 -29.99 -25.79 -3.88
C LYS A 775 -31.11 -25.29 -2.94
N VAL A 776 -30.87 -25.23 -1.63
CA VAL A 776 -31.82 -24.72 -0.62
C VAL A 776 -31.50 -23.27 -0.23
N ILE A 777 -30.25 -22.83 -0.43
CA ILE A 777 -29.78 -21.47 -0.10
C ILE A 777 -29.65 -20.62 -1.38
N PHE A 778 -29.22 -21.22 -2.49
CA PHE A 778 -28.85 -20.52 -3.72
C PHE A 778 -29.89 -20.67 -4.83
N ASP A 779 -30.24 -19.55 -5.47
CA ASP A 779 -31.20 -19.43 -6.58
C ASP A 779 -30.74 -20.14 -7.86
N ASN A 780 -29.43 -20.33 -8.02
CA ASN A 780 -28.82 -21.12 -9.08
C ASN A 780 -27.58 -21.86 -8.55
N VAL A 781 -27.32 -23.07 -9.06
CA VAL A 781 -26.16 -23.91 -8.71
C VAL A 781 -25.70 -24.69 -9.94
N GLU A 782 -24.54 -24.31 -10.49
CA GLU A 782 -23.90 -24.90 -11.67
C GLU A 782 -22.62 -25.67 -11.28
N GLN A 783 -22.20 -26.63 -12.11
CA GLN A 783 -20.94 -27.35 -11.94
C GLN A 783 -20.30 -27.68 -13.30
N GLU A 784 -19.03 -27.33 -13.45
CA GLU A 784 -18.18 -27.69 -14.58
C GLU A 784 -17.16 -28.76 -14.14
N LEU A 785 -16.80 -29.65 -15.06
CA LEU A 785 -15.70 -30.60 -14.91
C LEU A 785 -14.62 -30.27 -15.92
N TRP A 786 -13.35 -30.38 -15.53
CA TRP A 786 -12.17 -30.19 -16.38
C TRP A 786 -11.23 -31.38 -16.17
N SER A 787 -10.66 -31.92 -17.24
CA SER A 787 -9.67 -33.01 -17.22
C SER A 787 -8.28 -32.45 -17.48
N CYS A 788 -7.30 -32.78 -16.61
CA CYS A 788 -5.93 -32.26 -16.67
C CYS A 788 -4.90 -33.38 -16.90
N LYS A 789 -4.09 -33.26 -17.96
CA LYS A 789 -3.27 -34.33 -18.51
C LYS A 789 -1.80 -33.94 -18.68
N LYS A 790 -0.89 -34.89 -18.50
CA LYS A 790 0.56 -34.75 -18.71
C LYS A 790 0.96 -35.77 -19.78
N GLY A 791 1.01 -35.33 -21.04
CA GLY A 791 0.94 -36.24 -22.18
C GLY A 791 -0.47 -36.83 -22.32
N GLN A 792 -0.59 -38.15 -22.50
CA GLN A 792 -1.89 -38.82 -22.62
C GLN A 792 -2.53 -39.16 -21.26
N GLU A 793 -1.73 -39.30 -20.21
CA GLU A 793 -2.18 -39.65 -18.86
C GLU A 793 -2.93 -38.49 -18.19
N THR A 794 -4.03 -38.80 -17.51
CA THR A 794 -4.81 -37.80 -16.76
C THR A 794 -4.33 -37.77 -15.32
N VAL A 795 -3.67 -36.68 -14.94
CA VAL A 795 -3.04 -36.53 -13.62
C VAL A 795 -4.06 -36.16 -12.55
N PHE A 796 -5.05 -35.33 -12.92
CA PHE A 796 -6.17 -34.97 -12.06
C PHE A 796 -7.35 -34.40 -12.87
N TYR A 797 -8.48 -34.24 -12.18
CA TYR A 797 -9.61 -33.45 -12.65
C TYR A 797 -9.73 -32.17 -11.80
N ARG A 798 -10.24 -31.10 -12.41
CA ARG A 798 -10.61 -29.86 -11.73
C ARG A 798 -12.11 -29.66 -11.84
N VAL A 799 -12.81 -29.55 -10.71
CA VAL A 799 -14.24 -29.24 -10.66
C VAL A 799 -14.39 -27.75 -10.32
N VAL A 800 -15.29 -27.05 -11.00
CA VAL A 800 -15.64 -25.65 -10.72
C VAL A 800 -17.13 -25.57 -10.46
N ILE A 801 -17.55 -25.03 -9.32
CA ILE A 801 -18.96 -24.92 -8.92
C ILE A 801 -19.31 -23.44 -8.84
N ARG A 802 -20.41 -23.02 -9.48
CA ARG A 802 -20.92 -21.64 -9.35
C ARG A 802 -22.26 -21.66 -8.64
N MET A 803 -22.51 -20.66 -7.81
CA MET A 803 -23.75 -20.52 -7.02
C MET A 803 -24.20 -19.06 -7.05
N SER A 804 -25.50 -18.78 -7.14
CA SER A 804 -26.05 -17.42 -7.14
C SER A 804 -27.03 -17.19 -5.99
N LEU A 805 -27.07 -15.98 -5.44
CA LEU A 805 -27.85 -15.64 -4.26
C LEU A 805 -28.48 -14.24 -4.42
N SER A 806 -29.82 -14.17 -4.45
CA SER A 806 -30.60 -12.93 -4.56
C SER A 806 -30.94 -12.28 -3.21
N LYS A 807 -30.80 -13.02 -2.10
CA LYS A 807 -31.01 -12.52 -0.74
C LYS A 807 -29.66 -12.21 -0.10
N GLN A 808 -29.42 -10.96 0.32
CA GLN A 808 -28.16 -10.61 0.98
C GLN A 808 -27.92 -11.48 2.23
N PRO A 809 -26.81 -12.24 2.32
CA PRO A 809 -26.43 -12.96 3.52
C PRO A 809 -25.82 -11.97 4.52
N ILE A 810 -25.98 -12.24 5.83
CA ILE A 810 -25.35 -11.41 6.87
C ILE A 810 -23.83 -11.64 6.90
N SER A 811 -23.40 -12.89 6.71
CA SER A 811 -21.98 -13.26 6.65
C SER A 811 -21.79 -14.60 5.94
N MET A 812 -20.65 -14.75 5.24
CA MET A 812 -20.25 -16.01 4.61
C MET A 812 -18.76 -16.30 4.83
N TYR A 813 -18.47 -17.41 5.50
CA TYR A 813 -17.14 -17.90 5.81
C TYR A 813 -16.77 -18.99 4.80
N TYR A 814 -15.58 -18.98 4.21
CA TYR A 814 -15.16 -19.95 3.20
C TYR A 814 -13.68 -20.31 3.31
N HIS A 815 -13.28 -21.35 2.55
CA HIS A 815 -11.94 -21.94 2.54
C HIS A 815 -11.18 -21.65 1.23
N ASP A 816 -9.89 -22.00 1.18
CA ASP A 816 -9.03 -21.74 0.02
C ASP A 816 -9.56 -22.41 -1.26
N GLY A 817 -9.79 -21.59 -2.30
CA GLY A 817 -10.37 -22.04 -3.57
C GLY A 817 -11.82 -21.58 -3.80
N VAL A 818 -12.40 -20.80 -2.89
CA VAL A 818 -13.69 -20.11 -3.07
C VAL A 818 -13.49 -18.62 -3.37
N SER A 819 -14.32 -18.04 -4.24
CA SER A 819 -14.40 -16.59 -4.51
C SER A 819 -15.86 -16.10 -4.61
N ILE A 820 -16.07 -14.79 -4.44
CA ILE A 820 -17.40 -14.15 -4.39
C ILE A 820 -17.40 -12.85 -5.22
N GLN A 821 -18.53 -12.53 -5.86
CA GLN A 821 -18.80 -11.32 -6.65
C GLN A 821 -20.22 -10.80 -6.35
N THR A 822 -20.46 -9.48 -6.43
CA THR A 822 -21.77 -8.83 -6.14
C THR A 822 -22.25 -7.96 -7.31
N SER A 823 -23.55 -7.72 -7.46
CA SER A 823 -24.19 -6.83 -8.46
C SER A 823 -25.46 -6.17 -7.90
N THR A 824 -25.76 -4.93 -8.31
CA THR A 824 -26.91 -4.13 -7.81
C THR A 824 -27.70 -3.48 -8.96
N PHE A 825 -29.03 -3.47 -8.89
CA PHE A 825 -29.93 -2.97 -9.95
C PHE A 825 -30.68 -1.66 -9.56
N TYR A 826 -31.42 -1.04 -10.50
CA TYR A 826 -32.06 0.28 -10.28
C TYR A 826 -33.16 0.26 -9.21
N ASP A 827 -33.83 -0.88 -9.02
CA ASP A 827 -34.80 -1.10 -7.94
C ASP A 827 -34.13 -1.38 -6.58
N ARG A 828 -32.79 -1.41 -6.54
CA ARG A 828 -31.94 -1.76 -5.39
C ARG A 828 -31.87 -3.25 -5.05
N THR A 829 -32.36 -4.15 -5.90
CA THR A 829 -32.09 -5.60 -5.78
C THR A 829 -30.59 -5.85 -5.85
N VAL A 830 -30.07 -6.77 -5.03
CA VAL A 830 -28.65 -7.15 -4.99
C VAL A 830 -28.49 -8.66 -5.16
N VAL A 831 -27.59 -9.07 -6.04
CA VAL A 831 -27.29 -10.48 -6.33
C VAL A 831 -25.80 -10.75 -6.10
N GLN A 832 -25.50 -11.83 -5.38
CA GLN A 832 -24.15 -12.36 -5.21
C GLN A 832 -23.94 -13.62 -6.04
N GLN A 833 -22.70 -13.85 -6.51
CA GLN A 833 -22.27 -15.04 -7.20
C GLN A 833 -21.00 -15.59 -6.53
N ILE A 834 -20.99 -16.89 -6.22
CA ILE A 834 -19.92 -17.59 -5.51
C ILE A 834 -19.34 -18.65 -6.45
N THR A 835 -18.02 -18.85 -6.45
CA THR A 835 -17.35 -19.89 -7.24
C THR A 835 -16.39 -20.71 -6.37
N GLU A 836 -16.53 -22.04 -6.33
CA GLU A 836 -15.60 -22.97 -5.65
C GLU A 836 -14.80 -23.78 -6.68
N VAL A 837 -13.51 -24.01 -6.43
CA VAL A 837 -12.64 -24.86 -7.25
C VAL A 837 -12.08 -26.03 -6.44
N LYS A 838 -12.20 -27.26 -6.97
CA LYS A 838 -11.70 -28.50 -6.36
C LYS A 838 -10.79 -29.26 -7.32
N PHE A 839 -9.87 -30.06 -6.80
CA PHE A 839 -9.03 -30.98 -7.57
C PHE A 839 -9.23 -32.42 -7.08
N LEU A 840 -9.40 -33.36 -8.01
CA LEU A 840 -9.67 -34.79 -7.75
C LEU A 840 -8.64 -35.67 -8.45
N LYS A 841 -8.14 -36.73 -7.81
CA LYS A 841 -7.15 -37.65 -8.39
C LYS A 841 -7.72 -38.45 -9.58
N ASN A 842 -8.97 -38.87 -9.49
CA ASN A 842 -9.76 -39.50 -10.55
C ASN A 842 -11.24 -39.04 -10.43
N LYS A 843 -12.19 -39.70 -11.12
CA LYS A 843 -13.63 -39.30 -11.09
C LYS A 843 -14.42 -39.90 -9.91
N GLU A 844 -13.78 -40.65 -9.03
CA GLU A 844 -14.40 -41.43 -7.94
C GLU A 844 -13.85 -41.04 -6.55
N ASP A 845 -12.57 -40.68 -6.46
CA ASP A 845 -11.91 -40.13 -5.27
C ASP A 845 -12.49 -38.76 -4.87
N VAL A 846 -12.87 -38.63 -3.59
CA VAL A 846 -13.21 -37.34 -2.93
C VAL A 846 -12.05 -36.84 -2.06
N LEU A 847 -10.81 -37.10 -2.50
CA LEU A 847 -9.59 -36.65 -1.82
C LEU A 847 -9.17 -35.26 -2.31
N PHE A 848 -9.50 -34.24 -1.51
CA PHE A 848 -9.07 -32.86 -1.72
C PHE A 848 -7.55 -32.75 -1.55
N LYS A 849 -6.84 -32.42 -2.62
CA LYS A 849 -5.39 -32.17 -2.59
C LYS A 849 -5.05 -30.77 -3.08
N LYS A 850 -4.05 -30.16 -2.45
CA LYS A 850 -3.41 -28.92 -2.91
C LYS A 850 -2.42 -29.26 -4.02
N TYR A 851 -2.48 -28.56 -5.15
CA TYR A 851 -1.49 -28.67 -6.21
C TYR A 851 -0.32 -27.72 -5.93
N GLU A 852 0.87 -28.25 -5.63
CA GLU A 852 2.09 -27.46 -5.42
C GLU A 852 2.99 -27.56 -6.66
N SER A 853 3.23 -26.44 -7.33
CA SER A 853 3.75 -26.42 -8.70
C SER A 853 5.24 -26.74 -8.85
N GLY A 854 5.96 -27.04 -7.76
CA GLY A 854 7.41 -27.29 -7.77
C GLY A 854 7.80 -28.60 -8.46
N ASN A 855 7.16 -29.71 -8.07
CA ASN A 855 7.60 -31.06 -8.46
C ASN A 855 6.68 -31.71 -9.50
N GLY A 856 5.47 -31.17 -9.72
CA GLY A 856 4.46 -31.75 -10.62
C GLY A 856 3.77 -33.02 -10.09
N GLU A 857 4.02 -33.39 -8.83
CA GLU A 857 3.30 -34.43 -8.10
C GLU A 857 2.17 -33.82 -7.25
N ILE A 858 1.11 -34.59 -6.98
CA ILE A 858 0.01 -34.15 -6.12
C ILE A 858 0.24 -34.69 -4.70
N GLY A 859 0.99 -33.92 -3.91
CA GLY A 859 1.38 -34.26 -2.55
C GLY A 859 0.22 -34.75 -1.69
N GLU A 860 0.43 -35.87 -0.98
CA GLU A 860 -0.54 -36.40 -0.03
C GLU A 860 -0.36 -35.74 1.34
N PHE A 861 -1.48 -35.25 1.89
CA PHE A 861 -1.47 -34.56 3.17
C PHE A 861 -1.30 -35.60 4.28
N ALA A 862 -0.05 -35.90 4.65
CA ALA A 862 0.34 -36.89 5.66
C ALA A 862 0.00 -36.46 7.11
N GLY A 863 -1.14 -35.79 7.31
CA GLY A 863 -1.76 -35.65 8.62
C GLY A 863 -2.38 -36.99 9.03
N ARG A 864 -2.07 -37.45 10.25
CA ARG A 864 -2.72 -38.65 10.82
C ARG A 864 -4.23 -38.47 10.83
N ALA A 865 -4.97 -39.53 10.50
CA ALA A 865 -6.41 -39.48 10.31
C ALA A 865 -7.16 -38.91 11.54
N TYR A 866 -7.63 -37.69 11.42
CA TYR A 866 -8.86 -37.23 12.06
C TYR A 866 -9.95 -37.23 11.00
N HIS A 867 -10.99 -38.03 11.22
CA HIS A 867 -12.19 -37.98 10.40
C HIS A 867 -12.93 -36.63 10.60
N ASP A 868 -13.93 -36.36 9.75
CA ASP A 868 -14.92 -35.27 9.89
C ASP A 868 -14.52 -33.81 9.55
N LYS A 869 -13.56 -33.57 8.63
CA LYS A 869 -13.35 -32.23 8.04
C LYS A 869 -13.30 -32.24 6.51
N THR A 870 -14.47 -32.02 5.90
CA THR A 870 -14.62 -31.61 4.49
C THR A 870 -14.39 -30.09 4.34
N PRO A 871 -14.05 -29.59 3.12
CA PRO A 871 -14.10 -28.16 2.83
C PRO A 871 -15.49 -27.59 3.09
N LEU A 872 -15.55 -26.38 3.64
CA LEU A 872 -16.77 -25.78 4.19
C LEU A 872 -17.02 -24.37 3.62
N ILE A 873 -18.27 -24.09 3.30
CA ILE A 873 -18.81 -22.72 3.35
C ILE A 873 -19.74 -22.64 4.58
N ALA A 874 -19.65 -21.56 5.35
CA ALA A 874 -20.50 -21.30 6.50
C ALA A 874 -21.33 -20.04 6.25
N TYR A 875 -22.66 -20.13 6.40
CA TYR A 875 -23.64 -19.12 5.96
C TYR A 875 -24.52 -18.68 7.14
N VAL A 876 -24.80 -17.37 7.23
CA VAL A 876 -25.67 -16.77 8.27
C VAL A 876 -26.84 -16.03 7.62
N GLU A 877 -28.07 -16.42 7.97
CA GLU A 877 -29.33 -15.83 7.47
C GLU A 877 -29.87 -14.76 8.43
N SER A 878 -30.65 -13.81 7.92
CA SER A 878 -31.35 -12.80 8.71
C SER A 878 -32.47 -13.40 9.58
N ILE A 879 -32.74 -12.76 10.71
CA ILE A 879 -33.79 -13.16 11.66
C ILE A 879 -35.00 -12.25 11.47
N ASP A 880 -36.11 -12.80 10.97
CA ASP A 880 -37.38 -12.09 10.93
C ASP A 880 -38.00 -12.04 12.34
N PHE A 881 -37.77 -10.94 13.07
CA PHE A 881 -38.40 -10.70 14.37
C PHE A 881 -39.86 -10.29 14.19
N ASN A 882 -40.77 -11.23 14.45
CA ASN A 882 -42.20 -11.02 14.35
C ASN A 882 -42.73 -10.31 15.63
N PHE A 883 -42.95 -8.99 15.55
CA PHE A 883 -43.28 -8.14 16.69
C PHE A 883 -44.73 -8.31 17.20
N ALA A 884 -44.97 -9.37 17.97
CA ALA A 884 -46.20 -9.55 18.75
C ALA A 884 -45.92 -10.12 20.16
N THR A 885 -46.50 -9.50 21.19
CA THR A 885 -46.61 -10.00 22.58
C THR A 885 -45.34 -10.10 23.45
N ALA A 886 -44.63 -8.98 23.72
CA ALA A 886 -43.76 -8.84 24.91
C ALA A 886 -43.55 -7.36 25.35
N PRO A 887 -44.25 -6.83 26.38
CA PRO A 887 -44.23 -5.40 26.71
C PRO A 887 -43.36 -5.03 27.95
N VAL A 888 -42.05 -5.25 27.89
CA VAL A 888 -41.08 -4.71 28.90
C VAL A 888 -39.84 -4.06 28.25
N LEU A 889 -39.67 -4.18 26.93
CA LEU A 889 -38.41 -3.83 26.24
C LEU A 889 -38.49 -2.53 25.42
N MET A 890 -39.18 -1.49 25.92
CA MET A 890 -39.29 -0.18 25.26
C MET A 890 -38.91 0.99 26.17
N THR A 891 -37.61 1.26 26.25
CA THR A 891 -37.05 2.55 26.72
C THR A 891 -36.16 3.22 25.66
N MET A 892 -36.26 2.79 24.39
CA MET A 892 -35.50 3.33 23.25
C MET A 892 -36.39 3.77 22.09
N THR A 893 -37.30 4.73 22.33
CA THR A 893 -38.04 5.43 21.26
C THR A 893 -38.24 6.92 21.56
N THR A 894 -37.28 7.74 21.15
CA THR A 894 -37.56 9.03 20.49
C THR A 894 -36.95 8.98 19.09
N PRO A 895 -37.53 9.68 18.10
CA PRO A 895 -37.76 9.04 16.80
C PRO A 895 -36.51 8.91 15.92
N LEU A 896 -36.43 7.76 15.22
CA LEU A 896 -35.56 7.60 14.06
C LEU A 896 -35.97 8.61 12.99
N ASN A 897 -35.10 9.58 12.72
CA ASN A 897 -35.24 10.49 11.59
C ASN A 897 -34.77 9.81 10.28
N LEU A 898 -35.21 8.57 10.05
CA LEU A 898 -34.94 7.76 8.86
C LEU A 898 -36.06 7.94 7.82
N SER A 899 -36.22 9.17 7.37
CA SER A 899 -36.79 9.48 6.06
C SER A 899 -35.99 10.60 5.38
N PHE A 900 -36.19 10.78 4.08
CA PHE A 900 -35.57 11.77 3.20
C PHE A 900 -34.06 11.67 2.89
N TYR A 901 -33.13 11.55 3.84
CA TYR A 901 -31.70 11.75 3.51
C TYR A 901 -31.07 10.69 2.58
N TRP A 902 -31.49 9.42 2.67
CA TRP A 902 -31.03 8.33 1.77
C TRP A 902 -31.75 8.26 0.40
N LEU A 903 -32.65 9.21 0.10
CA LEU A 903 -33.33 9.33 -1.20
C LEU A 903 -32.85 10.52 -2.03
N ASN A 904 -32.21 11.52 -1.42
CA ASN A 904 -31.92 12.81 -2.06
C ASN A 904 -30.55 12.93 -2.75
N TRP A 905 -29.76 11.85 -2.88
CA TRP A 905 -28.40 11.94 -3.49
C TRP A 905 -27.98 10.79 -4.43
N LEU A 906 -28.96 10.19 -5.13
CA LEU A 906 -28.66 9.45 -6.35
C LEU A 906 -28.29 10.45 -7.46
N ASP A 907 -27.02 10.48 -7.87
CA ASP A 907 -26.58 11.12 -9.10
C ASP A 907 -26.98 10.22 -10.28
N GLU A 908 -28.17 10.47 -10.84
CA GLU A 908 -28.90 9.63 -11.81
C GLU A 908 -28.18 9.37 -13.16
N ARG A 909 -26.89 9.72 -13.28
CA ARG A 909 -26.17 9.73 -14.56
C ARG A 909 -25.07 8.66 -14.62
N ARG A 910 -25.48 7.55 -15.26
CA ARG A 910 -24.73 6.37 -15.79
C ARG A 910 -24.52 5.21 -14.81
N MET A 911 -25.20 4.08 -15.11
CA MET A 911 -24.90 2.73 -14.63
C MET A 911 -24.92 1.77 -15.83
N ASN A 912 -23.98 0.83 -15.89
CA ASN A 912 -23.89 -0.23 -16.88
C ASN A 912 -23.86 -1.59 -16.15
N TRP A 913 -24.54 -2.62 -16.68
CA TRP A 913 -24.70 -3.90 -15.98
C TRP A 913 -24.31 -5.13 -16.82
N PRO A 914 -23.76 -6.20 -16.21
CA PRO A 914 -23.50 -7.46 -16.90
C PRO A 914 -24.79 -8.15 -17.38
N LEU A 915 -24.73 -8.80 -18.53
CA LEU A 915 -25.89 -9.49 -19.13
C LEU A 915 -26.45 -10.62 -18.24
N ASN A 916 -25.59 -11.40 -17.57
CA ASN A 916 -26.03 -12.44 -16.65
C ASN A 916 -26.76 -11.87 -15.43
N SER A 917 -26.28 -10.73 -14.90
CA SER A 917 -26.93 -10.00 -13.81
C SER A 917 -28.32 -9.51 -14.26
N LEU A 918 -28.41 -8.87 -15.43
CA LEU A 918 -29.67 -8.44 -16.04
C LEU A 918 -30.66 -9.59 -16.30
N MET A 919 -30.17 -10.75 -16.75
CA MET A 919 -30.98 -11.94 -16.98
C MET A 919 -31.52 -12.52 -15.67
N HIS A 920 -30.70 -12.58 -14.62
CA HIS A 920 -31.16 -13.03 -13.30
C HIS A 920 -32.15 -12.04 -12.67
N TYR A 921 -31.92 -10.74 -12.83
CA TYR A 921 -32.87 -9.69 -12.44
C TYR A 921 -34.23 -9.82 -13.16
N ALA A 922 -34.23 -10.09 -14.47
CA ALA A 922 -35.46 -10.35 -15.22
C ALA A 922 -36.20 -11.60 -14.72
N LEU A 923 -35.48 -12.67 -14.36
CA LEU A 923 -36.08 -13.89 -13.77
C LEU A 923 -36.65 -13.67 -12.37
N LEU A 924 -36.03 -12.81 -11.55
CA LEU A 924 -36.57 -12.39 -10.26
C LEU A 924 -37.86 -11.58 -10.43
N LYS A 925 -37.84 -10.55 -11.30
CA LYS A 925 -39.05 -9.73 -11.58
C LYS A 925 -40.16 -10.50 -12.26
N TYR A 926 -39.85 -11.55 -13.01
CA TYR A 926 -40.86 -12.49 -13.53
C TYR A 926 -41.56 -13.23 -12.40
N LYS A 927 -40.82 -13.81 -11.43
CA LYS A 927 -41.40 -14.48 -10.26
C LYS A 927 -42.22 -13.53 -9.36
N GLU A 928 -41.72 -12.32 -9.10
CA GLU A 928 -42.43 -11.31 -8.31
C GLU A 928 -43.76 -10.86 -8.97
N ALA A 929 -43.83 -10.85 -10.31
CA ALA A 929 -45.04 -10.48 -11.04
C ALA A 929 -46.10 -11.59 -11.05
N ASP A 930 -45.68 -12.86 -11.06
CA ASP A 930 -46.55 -14.05 -11.12
C ASP A 930 -47.39 -14.20 -9.83
N ASP A 931 -46.77 -13.93 -8.67
CA ASP A 931 -47.35 -14.17 -7.34
C ASP A 931 -48.51 -13.22 -6.95
N THR A 932 -48.78 -12.18 -7.76
CA THR A 932 -49.83 -11.18 -7.48
C THR A 932 -51.04 -11.21 -8.41
N ARG A 933 -51.04 -12.04 -9.47
CA ARG A 933 -52.11 -12.01 -10.49
C ARG A 933 -52.46 -13.37 -11.08
N LYS A 934 -53.59 -13.94 -10.63
CA LYS A 934 -54.30 -15.01 -11.36
C LYS A 934 -54.90 -14.48 -12.68
N PHE A 935 -54.07 -14.38 -13.73
CA PHE A 935 -54.57 -14.23 -15.09
C PHE A 935 -54.70 -15.56 -15.82
N ARG A 936 -55.80 -15.70 -16.56
CA ARG A 936 -56.05 -16.81 -17.48
C ARG A 936 -55.05 -16.69 -18.65
N MET A 937 -54.44 -17.79 -19.09
CA MET A 937 -53.58 -17.76 -20.27
C MET A 937 -54.36 -17.20 -21.47
N VAL A 938 -53.90 -16.07 -22.01
CA VAL A 938 -54.30 -15.58 -23.33
C VAL A 938 -53.25 -16.09 -24.30
N ASN A 939 -53.66 -16.91 -25.26
CA ASN A 939 -52.77 -17.35 -26.33
C ASN A 939 -52.46 -16.14 -27.22
N VAL A 940 -51.27 -15.55 -27.08
CA VAL A 940 -50.79 -14.49 -27.97
C VAL A 940 -50.25 -15.12 -29.26
N THR A 941 -51.17 -15.67 -30.05
CA THR A 941 -50.98 -15.84 -31.49
C THR A 941 -51.45 -14.58 -32.18
N ASP A 942 -50.58 -13.57 -32.21
CA ASP A 942 -50.40 -12.67 -33.37
C ASP A 942 -49.29 -11.65 -33.07
N VAL A 943 -48.12 -11.90 -33.67
CA VAL A 943 -47.07 -10.89 -33.78
C VAL A 943 -47.27 -10.20 -35.13
N GLU A 944 -48.01 -9.08 -35.13
CA GLU A 944 -48.12 -8.25 -36.33
C GLU A 944 -46.72 -7.88 -36.84
N VAL A 945 -46.49 -8.16 -38.13
CA VAL A 945 -45.20 -7.92 -38.79
C VAL A 945 -45.04 -6.42 -38.98
N ARG A 946 -44.48 -5.73 -37.98
CA ARG A 946 -44.08 -4.33 -38.06
C ARG A 946 -43.37 -4.07 -39.39
N GLU A 947 -43.85 -3.08 -40.14
CA GLU A 947 -43.24 -2.65 -41.39
C GLU A 947 -41.73 -2.46 -41.21
N LYS A 948 -40.93 -3.02 -42.12
CA LYS A 948 -39.47 -2.96 -42.06
C LYS A 948 -38.98 -1.53 -42.33
N ARG A 949 -39.00 -0.68 -41.31
CA ARG A 949 -38.44 0.69 -41.34
C ARG A 949 -36.95 0.61 -41.71
N GLN A 950 -36.55 1.31 -42.77
CA GLN A 950 -35.19 1.26 -43.31
C GLN A 950 -34.51 2.62 -43.13
N PHE A 951 -33.18 2.61 -42.91
CA PHE A 951 -32.39 3.82 -43.02
C PHE A 951 -32.12 4.13 -44.49
N GLN A 952 -32.46 5.35 -44.91
CA GLN A 952 -31.93 5.93 -46.15
C GLN A 952 -30.40 6.04 -46.02
N THR A 953 -29.66 6.00 -47.12
CA THR A 953 -28.19 6.08 -47.11
C THR A 953 -27.72 7.03 -48.21
N THR A 954 -27.19 8.18 -47.80
CA THR A 954 -26.75 9.26 -48.67
C THR A 954 -25.21 9.28 -48.71
N ILE A 955 -24.62 9.17 -49.89
CA ILE A 955 -23.16 9.29 -50.08
C ILE A 955 -22.78 10.78 -50.06
N VAL A 956 -21.71 11.14 -49.36
CA VAL A 956 -21.34 12.54 -49.07
C VAL A 956 -20.09 12.98 -49.83
N GLY A 957 -19.06 12.13 -49.91
CA GLY A 957 -17.79 12.50 -50.53
C GLY A 957 -16.64 11.55 -50.19
N SER A 958 -15.42 12.06 -50.31
CA SER A 958 -14.16 11.32 -50.11
C SER A 958 -13.73 11.13 -48.65
N GLY A 959 -14.61 11.36 -47.68
CA GLY A 959 -14.35 11.01 -46.29
C GLY A 959 -14.27 9.49 -46.10
N ILE A 960 -13.78 9.05 -44.93
CA ILE A 960 -13.65 7.61 -44.60
C ILE A 960 -14.68 7.11 -43.58
N ARG A 961 -15.45 8.00 -42.97
CA ARG A 961 -16.40 7.69 -41.88
C ARG A 961 -17.79 7.43 -42.43
N VAL A 962 -18.42 6.33 -42.02
CA VAL A 962 -19.87 6.13 -42.20
C VAL A 962 -20.55 6.39 -40.87
N VAL A 963 -21.53 7.29 -40.82
CA VAL A 963 -22.34 7.54 -39.62
C VAL A 963 -23.82 7.34 -39.91
N GLN A 964 -24.59 7.10 -38.86
CA GLN A 964 -26.04 6.90 -38.92
C GLN A 964 -26.68 7.89 -37.94
N ILE A 965 -27.51 8.80 -38.46
CA ILE A 965 -28.12 9.90 -37.70
C ILE A 965 -29.63 9.64 -37.60
N GLY A 966 -30.18 9.78 -36.40
CA GLY A 966 -31.62 9.79 -36.18
C GLY A 966 -32.16 8.55 -35.47
N THR A 967 -33.26 8.74 -34.75
CA THR A 967 -33.97 7.68 -34.03
C THR A 967 -35.27 7.35 -34.77
N PHE A 968 -35.55 6.07 -35.04
CA PHE A 968 -36.88 5.68 -35.52
C PHE A 968 -37.93 6.00 -34.46
N TRP A 969 -39.09 6.45 -34.91
CA TRP A 969 -40.31 6.43 -34.11
C TRP A 969 -40.70 4.99 -33.75
N GLU A 970 -41.49 4.85 -32.69
CA GLU A 970 -41.96 3.58 -32.14
C GLU A 970 -43.47 3.44 -32.36
N GLU A 971 -44.24 4.43 -31.94
CA GLU A 971 -45.69 4.57 -32.15
C GLU A 971 -46.04 5.75 -33.09
N LYS A 972 -47.19 5.68 -33.77
CA LYS A 972 -47.72 6.76 -34.60
C LYS A 972 -48.94 7.36 -33.90
N ILE A 973 -48.99 8.69 -33.82
CA ILE A 973 -50.16 9.45 -33.36
C ILE A 973 -50.96 9.84 -34.60
N GLU A 974 -52.26 9.56 -34.59
CA GLU A 974 -53.15 9.97 -35.67
C GLU A 974 -53.41 11.48 -35.63
N SER A 975 -53.37 12.13 -36.80
CA SER A 975 -53.64 13.56 -36.95
C SER A 975 -55.11 13.95 -36.67
N ASN A 976 -55.98 12.96 -36.44
CA ASN A 976 -57.41 13.09 -36.19
C ASN A 976 -57.75 13.83 -34.87
N THR A 977 -56.82 13.92 -33.92
CA THR A 977 -57.02 14.58 -32.61
C THR A 977 -56.92 16.12 -32.65
N GLY A 978 -56.63 16.69 -33.82
CA GLY A 978 -56.67 18.12 -34.10
C GLY A 978 -55.31 18.81 -34.02
N VAL A 979 -55.26 20.05 -34.54
CA VAL A 979 -54.02 20.84 -34.74
C VAL A 979 -53.22 20.95 -33.45
N MET A 980 -51.98 20.47 -33.48
CA MET A 980 -51.01 20.60 -32.40
C MET A 980 -50.59 22.06 -32.23
N ARG A 981 -50.86 22.65 -31.06
CA ARG A 981 -50.36 23.98 -30.70
C ARG A 981 -49.02 23.82 -29.98
N CYS A 982 -47.98 24.41 -30.54
CA CYS A 982 -46.61 24.33 -30.04
C CYS A 982 -46.13 25.69 -29.56
N THR A 983 -45.64 25.77 -28.32
CA THR A 983 -44.88 26.92 -27.81
C THR A 983 -43.40 26.59 -27.76
N LEU A 984 -42.54 27.52 -28.18
CA LEU A 984 -41.09 27.38 -28.02
C LEU A 984 -40.72 27.38 -26.52
N ASP A 985 -39.90 26.42 -26.09
CA ASP A 985 -39.41 26.36 -24.72
C ASP A 985 -38.03 27.03 -24.62
N ASP A 986 -38.07 28.35 -24.40
CA ASP A 986 -36.87 29.17 -24.15
C ASP A 986 -36.15 28.76 -22.85
N ILE A 987 -36.86 28.11 -21.92
CA ILE A 987 -36.39 27.81 -20.56
C ILE A 987 -35.48 26.58 -20.57
N THR A 988 -35.68 25.62 -21.49
CA THR A 988 -34.80 24.44 -21.63
C THR A 988 -33.32 24.81 -21.82
N TYR A 989 -33.06 25.93 -22.52
CA TYR A 989 -31.71 26.44 -22.78
C TYR A 989 -31.03 26.98 -21.51
N VAL A 990 -31.80 27.56 -20.58
CA VAL A 990 -31.31 28.17 -19.34
C VAL A 990 -30.81 27.13 -18.34
N TYR A 991 -31.46 25.95 -18.28
CA TYR A 991 -31.12 24.88 -17.33
C TYR A 991 -30.18 23.79 -17.90
N GLY A 992 -29.67 23.95 -19.12
CA GLY A 992 -28.68 23.04 -19.71
C GLY A 992 -29.21 21.63 -20.04
N LEU A 993 -30.53 21.44 -20.12
CA LEU A 993 -31.17 20.19 -20.53
C LEU A 993 -31.04 19.99 -22.05
N ARG A 994 -29.84 19.60 -22.49
CA ARG A 994 -29.52 19.44 -23.91
C ARG A 994 -29.94 18.05 -24.41
N TYR A 995 -30.91 18.01 -25.33
CA TYR A 995 -31.11 16.83 -26.16
C TYR A 995 -29.88 16.62 -27.04
N MET A 996 -29.31 15.41 -27.04
CA MET A 996 -28.23 15.03 -27.92
C MET A 996 -28.75 14.03 -28.98
N PRO A 997 -28.71 14.37 -30.28
CA PRO A 997 -29.07 13.47 -31.37
C PRO A 997 -28.34 12.12 -31.26
N LYS A 998 -29.09 11.01 -31.40
CA LYS A 998 -28.49 9.68 -31.46
C LYS A 998 -27.76 9.51 -32.79
N VAL A 999 -26.44 9.63 -32.74
CA VAL A 999 -25.55 9.35 -33.88
C VAL A 999 -24.72 8.11 -33.61
N VAL A 1000 -24.68 7.22 -34.59
CA VAL A 1000 -24.06 5.90 -34.51
C VAL A 1000 -23.02 5.79 -35.62
N GLU A 1001 -21.73 5.71 -35.29
CA GLU A 1001 -20.67 5.46 -36.28
C GLU A 1001 -20.65 3.97 -36.69
N LEU A 1002 -20.46 3.71 -37.98
CA LEU A 1002 -20.49 2.39 -38.60
C LEU A 1002 -19.10 2.05 -39.12
N ILE A 1003 -18.48 1.04 -38.51
CA ILE A 1003 -17.13 0.61 -38.85
C ILE A 1003 -17.08 -0.93 -38.80
N ASP A 1004 -16.41 -1.55 -39.77
CA ASP A 1004 -16.29 -3.01 -39.92
C ASP A 1004 -17.63 -3.77 -39.79
N LYS A 1005 -18.68 -3.18 -40.39
CA LYS A 1005 -20.08 -3.66 -40.42
C LYS A 1005 -20.80 -3.67 -39.06
N LYS A 1006 -20.17 -3.15 -38.00
CA LYS A 1006 -20.72 -3.00 -36.65
C LYS A 1006 -21.07 -1.54 -36.38
N ALA A 1007 -21.94 -1.30 -35.40
CA ALA A 1007 -22.63 -0.02 -35.18
C ALA A 1007 -22.42 0.49 -33.75
N TYR A 1008 -21.99 1.74 -33.62
CA TYR A 1008 -21.46 2.30 -32.38
C TYR A 1008 -22.03 3.68 -32.05
N LEU A 1009 -22.88 3.75 -31.02
CA LEU A 1009 -23.43 5.01 -30.53
C LEU A 1009 -22.30 5.90 -30.01
N LEU A 1010 -22.22 7.13 -30.53
CA LEU A 1010 -21.22 8.11 -30.12
C LEU A 1010 -21.52 8.65 -28.71
N SER A 1011 -20.47 8.93 -27.92
CA SER A 1011 -20.63 9.72 -26.70
C SER A 1011 -20.91 11.19 -27.02
N ASP A 1012 -21.35 11.95 -26.02
CA ASP A 1012 -21.52 13.41 -26.09
C ASP A 1012 -20.28 14.12 -26.66
N ASP A 1013 -19.09 13.66 -26.27
CA ASP A 1013 -17.81 14.22 -26.69
C ASP A 1013 -17.40 13.75 -28.09
N ASP A 1014 -17.58 12.47 -28.43
CA ASP A 1014 -17.28 11.97 -29.78
C ASP A 1014 -18.21 12.63 -30.81
N PHE A 1015 -19.50 12.80 -30.46
CA PHE A 1015 -20.47 13.58 -31.23
C PHE A 1015 -20.01 15.04 -31.40
N LEU A 1016 -19.49 15.68 -30.36
CA LEU A 1016 -18.92 17.03 -30.44
C LEU A 1016 -17.52 17.08 -31.09
N GLU A 1017 -16.80 15.97 -31.28
CA GLU A 1017 -15.64 15.92 -32.19
C GLU A 1017 -16.12 15.95 -33.66
N LEU A 1018 -17.18 15.22 -34.00
CA LEU A 1018 -17.65 15.08 -35.40
C LEU A 1018 -18.64 16.19 -35.84
N PHE A 1019 -19.38 16.81 -34.92
CA PHE A 1019 -20.43 17.77 -35.22
C PHE A 1019 -20.33 19.05 -34.37
N LYS A 1020 -20.84 20.15 -34.94
CA LYS A 1020 -21.15 21.41 -34.28
C LYS A 1020 -22.67 21.55 -34.28
N VAL A 1021 -23.31 21.49 -33.12
CA VAL A 1021 -24.73 21.88 -32.99
C VAL A 1021 -24.81 23.37 -33.30
N LYS A 1022 -25.40 23.73 -34.45
CA LYS A 1022 -25.66 25.12 -34.87
C LYS A 1022 -26.82 25.72 -34.10
N ASN A 1023 -27.87 24.93 -33.88
CA ASN A 1023 -29.12 25.35 -33.27
C ASN A 1023 -29.85 24.13 -32.68
N MET A 1024 -30.69 24.34 -31.68
CA MET A 1024 -31.58 23.33 -31.11
C MET A 1024 -32.83 24.02 -30.56
N LYS A 1025 -33.98 23.84 -31.21
CA LYS A 1025 -35.28 24.36 -30.73
C LYS A 1025 -36.10 23.22 -30.15
N VAL A 1026 -36.48 23.35 -28.87
CA VAL A 1026 -37.44 22.46 -28.20
C VAL A 1026 -38.80 23.15 -28.17
N TRP A 1027 -39.85 22.44 -28.56
CA TRP A 1027 -41.22 22.95 -28.51
C TRP A 1027 -42.09 22.02 -27.69
N LEU A 1028 -42.85 22.58 -26.76
CA LEU A 1028 -43.90 21.87 -26.03
C LEU A 1028 -45.19 21.97 -26.85
N CYS A 1029 -45.67 20.83 -27.33
CA CYS A 1029 -46.83 20.76 -28.23
C CYS A 1029 -47.99 19.99 -27.56
N THR A 1030 -49.18 20.57 -27.59
CA THR A 1030 -50.40 19.92 -27.07
C THR A 1030 -51.58 20.12 -28.02
N ASN A 1031 -52.45 19.12 -28.10
CA ASN A 1031 -53.83 19.31 -28.56
C ASN A 1031 -54.79 18.91 -27.42
N LYS A 1032 -56.01 18.43 -27.72
CA LYS A 1032 -57.00 18.02 -26.71
C LYS A 1032 -56.72 16.66 -26.06
N VAL A 1033 -55.92 15.81 -26.72
CA VAL A 1033 -55.68 14.40 -26.33
C VAL A 1033 -54.19 14.19 -26.08
N ASP A 1034 -53.36 14.61 -27.05
CA ASP A 1034 -51.95 14.28 -27.11
C ASP A 1034 -51.08 15.42 -26.56
N LYS A 1035 -49.95 15.03 -25.96
CA LYS A 1035 -48.90 15.92 -25.45
C LYS A 1035 -47.56 15.40 -25.93
N ILE A 1036 -46.87 16.16 -26.79
CA ILE A 1036 -45.61 15.76 -27.40
C ILE A 1036 -44.57 16.87 -27.28
N ILE A 1037 -43.31 16.47 -27.10
CA ILE A 1037 -42.15 17.36 -27.15
C ILE A 1037 -41.56 17.23 -28.56
N ARG A 1038 -41.55 18.33 -29.33
CA ARG A 1038 -40.92 18.39 -30.65
C ARG A 1038 -39.52 18.96 -30.48
N VAL A 1039 -38.50 18.20 -30.86
CA VAL A 1039 -37.09 18.65 -30.82
C VAL A 1039 -36.57 18.79 -32.24
N VAL A 1040 -36.07 19.98 -32.58
CA VAL A 1040 -35.46 20.31 -33.88
C VAL A 1040 -33.98 20.63 -33.66
N SER A 1041 -33.09 19.78 -34.16
CA SER A 1041 -31.63 19.89 -33.98
C SER A 1041 -30.94 20.17 -35.32
N GLN A 1042 -30.14 21.24 -35.39
CA GLN A 1042 -29.36 21.58 -36.59
C GLN A 1042 -27.87 21.32 -36.33
N LEU A 1043 -27.25 20.45 -37.13
CA LEU A 1043 -25.88 19.97 -36.96
C LEU A 1043 -25.02 20.34 -38.16
N GLU A 1044 -23.81 20.87 -37.95
CA GLU A 1044 -22.77 21.06 -38.98
C GLU A 1044 -21.65 20.04 -38.78
N GLY A 1045 -21.33 19.25 -39.81
CA GLY A 1045 -20.21 18.31 -39.80
C GLY A 1045 -18.86 19.03 -39.72
N LYS A 1046 -18.03 18.64 -38.74
CA LYS A 1046 -16.66 19.15 -38.53
C LYS A 1046 -15.60 18.41 -39.34
N VAL A 1047 -15.93 17.23 -39.86
CA VAL A 1047 -15.03 16.34 -40.61
C VAL A 1047 -15.73 15.82 -41.87
N PRO A 1048 -14.98 15.41 -42.91
CA PRO A 1048 -15.57 14.79 -44.10
C PRO A 1048 -16.08 13.37 -43.78
N PHE A 1049 -17.29 13.07 -44.25
CA PHE A 1049 -17.90 11.73 -44.17
C PHE A 1049 -17.85 11.03 -45.53
N PHE A 1050 -17.84 9.70 -45.52
CA PHE A 1050 -18.03 8.88 -46.73
C PHE A 1050 -19.51 8.86 -47.10
N ALA A 1051 -20.34 8.43 -46.14
CA ALA A 1051 -21.77 8.25 -46.28
C ALA A 1051 -22.47 8.49 -44.94
N ILE A 1052 -23.71 8.93 -45.01
CA ILE A 1052 -24.59 9.10 -43.85
C ILE A 1052 -25.85 8.29 -44.07
N ARG A 1053 -26.11 7.37 -43.14
CA ARG A 1053 -27.40 6.69 -43.02
C ARG A 1053 -28.33 7.55 -42.18
N HIS A 1054 -29.61 7.59 -42.48
CA HIS A 1054 -30.55 8.41 -41.72
C HIS A 1054 -31.99 7.90 -41.78
N THR A 1055 -32.78 8.31 -40.77
CA THR A 1055 -34.22 8.06 -40.66
C THR A 1055 -35.04 9.08 -41.43
N ASP A 1056 -36.36 8.86 -41.55
CA ASP A 1056 -37.31 9.85 -42.09
C ASP A 1056 -37.40 11.14 -41.25
N ALA A 1057 -36.98 11.10 -39.98
CA ALA A 1057 -36.85 12.25 -39.09
C ALA A 1057 -35.65 13.19 -39.38
N VAL A 1058 -34.81 12.91 -40.40
CA VAL A 1058 -33.55 13.64 -40.64
C VAL A 1058 -33.41 14.02 -42.12
N THR A 1059 -33.22 15.31 -42.39
CA THR A 1059 -32.83 15.83 -43.71
C THR A 1059 -31.36 16.24 -43.74
N LEU A 1060 -30.71 16.06 -44.89
CA LEU A 1060 -29.29 16.35 -45.12
C LEU A 1060 -29.13 17.38 -46.23
N GLU A 1061 -28.35 18.42 -45.97
CA GLU A 1061 -27.82 19.36 -46.96
C GLU A 1061 -26.32 19.11 -47.09
N ILE A 1062 -25.82 18.91 -48.31
CA ILE A 1062 -24.40 18.64 -48.55
C ILE A 1062 -23.84 19.78 -49.42
N ASP A 1063 -22.84 20.47 -48.90
CA ASP A 1063 -22.07 21.45 -49.68
C ASP A 1063 -21.18 20.70 -50.67
N ALA A 1064 -21.52 20.80 -51.96
CA ALA A 1064 -20.83 20.11 -53.04
C ALA A 1064 -19.36 20.55 -53.22
N ASN A 1065 -18.96 21.72 -52.71
CA ASN A 1065 -17.60 22.24 -52.83
C ASN A 1065 -16.71 21.85 -51.63
N THR A 1066 -17.28 21.76 -50.43
CA THR A 1066 -16.51 21.48 -49.20
C THR A 1066 -16.75 20.08 -48.62
N HIS A 1067 -17.71 19.32 -49.15
CA HIS A 1067 -18.24 18.07 -48.59
C HIS A 1067 -18.69 18.18 -47.12
N LYS A 1068 -18.95 19.41 -46.63
CA LYS A 1068 -19.60 19.63 -45.34
C LYS A 1068 -21.06 19.20 -45.42
N VAL A 1069 -21.53 18.58 -44.34
CA VAL A 1069 -22.93 18.21 -44.17
C VAL A 1069 -23.56 19.15 -43.15
N ASN A 1070 -24.72 19.71 -43.47
CA ASN A 1070 -25.68 20.15 -42.46
C ASN A 1070 -26.76 19.07 -42.32
N ALA A 1071 -27.02 18.59 -41.11
CA ALA A 1071 -28.08 17.64 -40.83
C ALA A 1071 -29.12 18.29 -39.91
N ASN A 1072 -30.38 18.31 -40.36
CA ASN A 1072 -31.50 18.81 -39.58
C ASN A 1072 -32.35 17.60 -39.12
N GLU A 1073 -32.31 17.28 -37.83
CA GLU A 1073 -33.17 16.27 -37.21
C GLU A 1073 -34.43 16.94 -36.65
N THR A 1074 -35.60 16.33 -36.84
CA THR A 1074 -36.84 16.68 -36.15
C THR A 1074 -37.51 15.44 -35.61
N ILE A 1075 -37.46 15.24 -34.29
CA ILE A 1075 -38.16 14.16 -33.61
C ILE A 1075 -39.33 14.68 -32.77
N TYR A 1076 -40.25 13.77 -32.47
CA TYR A 1076 -41.35 13.98 -31.54
C TYR A 1076 -41.26 12.93 -30.44
N ILE A 1077 -41.47 13.32 -29.19
CA ILE A 1077 -41.44 12.42 -28.02
C ILE A 1077 -42.78 12.53 -27.30
N ASN A 1078 -43.45 11.42 -27.02
CA ASN A 1078 -44.68 11.41 -26.22
C ASN A 1078 -44.34 11.71 -24.75
N ALA A 1079 -44.93 12.78 -24.22
CA ALA A 1079 -44.61 13.31 -22.89
C ALA A 1079 -45.07 12.42 -21.72
N LEU A 1080 -45.83 11.36 -21.97
CA LEU A 1080 -46.36 10.44 -20.95
C LEU A 1080 -45.61 9.11 -20.86
N ASN A 1081 -45.00 8.64 -21.96
CA ASN A 1081 -44.35 7.33 -22.03
C ASN A 1081 -42.89 7.38 -22.56
N SER A 1082 -42.39 8.58 -22.89
CA SER A 1082 -41.03 8.86 -23.41
C SER A 1082 -40.66 8.15 -24.73
N LYS A 1083 -41.62 7.53 -25.42
CA LYS A 1083 -41.39 6.94 -26.74
C LYS A 1083 -41.20 8.01 -27.81
N VAL A 1084 -40.40 7.71 -28.82
CA VAL A 1084 -40.31 8.53 -30.03
C VAL A 1084 -41.55 8.25 -30.88
N VAL A 1085 -42.22 9.29 -31.37
CA VAL A 1085 -43.48 9.16 -32.10
C VAL A 1085 -43.42 9.74 -33.51
N LYS A 1086 -44.24 9.20 -34.41
CA LYS A 1086 -44.55 9.84 -35.70
C LYS A 1086 -45.85 10.61 -35.58
N TYR A 1087 -45.81 11.90 -35.90
CA TYR A 1087 -46.99 12.76 -36.00
C TYR A 1087 -46.95 13.45 -37.36
N ASP A 1088 -47.89 13.08 -38.23
CA ASP A 1088 -48.00 13.58 -39.61
C ASP A 1088 -49.04 14.73 -39.73
N GLY A 1089 -49.49 15.28 -38.59
CA GLY A 1089 -50.53 16.30 -38.51
C GLY A 1089 -50.02 17.74 -38.64
N ALA A 1090 -50.97 18.69 -38.74
CA ALA A 1090 -50.65 20.11 -38.79
C ALA A 1090 -50.18 20.66 -37.43
N PHE A 1091 -49.25 21.62 -37.48
CA PHE A 1091 -48.72 22.36 -36.35
C PHE A 1091 -49.09 23.84 -36.41
N SER A 1092 -49.50 24.39 -35.28
CA SER A 1092 -49.59 25.84 -35.05
C SER A 1092 -48.41 26.21 -34.13
N LEU A 1093 -47.34 26.76 -34.72
CA LEU A 1093 -46.17 27.22 -33.98
C LEU A 1093 -46.44 28.64 -33.46
N LEU A 1094 -46.40 28.82 -32.15
CA LEU A 1094 -46.44 30.10 -31.47
C LEU A 1094 -45.01 30.50 -31.11
N GLU A 1095 -44.36 31.24 -32.01
CA GLU A 1095 -43.17 32.02 -31.64
C GLU A 1095 -43.65 33.28 -30.92
N LYS A 1096 -43.01 33.62 -29.79
CA LYS A 1096 -43.29 34.87 -29.08
C LYS A 1096 -42.93 36.04 -29.98
N VAL A 1097 -43.84 37.00 -30.12
CA VAL A 1097 -43.46 38.35 -30.57
C VAL A 1097 -42.52 38.90 -29.48
N PRO A 1098 -41.30 39.38 -29.82
CA PRO A 1098 -40.40 39.93 -28.81
C PRO A 1098 -40.98 41.24 -28.26
N ASP A 1099 -41.11 41.33 -26.93
CA ASP A 1099 -41.77 42.45 -26.24
C ASP A 1099 -41.05 43.79 -26.52
N SER A 1100 -41.59 44.58 -27.46
CA SER A 1100 -40.99 45.85 -27.91
C SER A 1100 -41.28 47.05 -26.97
N GLU A 1101 -41.88 46.81 -25.81
CA GLU A 1101 -42.62 47.83 -25.03
C GLU A 1101 -41.82 48.43 -23.84
N ASN A 1102 -40.48 48.30 -23.83
CA ASN A 1102 -39.64 48.66 -22.67
C ASN A 1102 -38.43 49.58 -22.97
N GLN A 1103 -38.45 50.35 -24.08
CA GLN A 1103 -37.42 51.37 -24.34
C GLN A 1103 -37.77 52.80 -23.86
N GLU A 1104 -39.04 53.13 -23.61
CA GLU A 1104 -39.42 54.44 -23.06
C GLU A 1104 -39.45 54.47 -21.53
N LYS A 1105 -38.26 54.54 -20.88
CA LYS A 1105 -38.01 55.20 -19.56
C LYS A 1105 -36.56 55.00 -19.08
N LYS A 1106 -35.61 55.79 -19.59
CA LYS A 1106 -34.35 56.09 -18.89
C LYS A 1106 -33.58 57.31 -19.45
N THR A 1107 -34.18 58.49 -19.30
CA THR A 1107 -33.52 59.77 -19.62
C THR A 1107 -33.88 60.85 -18.60
N THR A 1108 -33.39 60.69 -17.36
CA THR A 1108 -33.32 61.73 -16.32
C THR A 1108 -32.23 61.35 -15.34
#